data_AF-M7C122-F1
#
_entry.id   AF-M7C122-F1
#
_cell.length_a   1.000
_cell.length_b   1.000
_cell.length_c   1.000
_cell.angle_alpha   90.00
_cell.angle_beta   90.00
_cell.angle_gamma   90.00
#
_symmetry.space_group_name_H-M   'P 1'
#
loop_
_entity.id
_entity.type
_entity.pdbx_description
1 polymer ?
#
loop_
_entity_poly.entity_id
_entity_poly.type
_entity_poly.pdbx_seq_one_letter_code
_entity_poly.pdbx_strand_id
1 'polypeptide(L)'
;MRAAGLRACGRCSELGNCWIATYCHRDAMQTTLQTPVYPQDQLKLHSEDASCQLHSSSTKELYTGSTGTLTLQRDDIPASDDIPVNIQCSSRHARLVKDAPWDEVPLAHSLVAFATAYDFLYNYLSKTEQERFLEVIANASGYMYETSYRRGWGFQYLHNHQPTNCMALLAGSLVLMNQGYLQEAYLWTKQVLSIMEKSIVLLREVTDGSLYEGVAYGSYTTRSLFQYMFLVQRHFDINHFNHPWLKEHFAFMYRTVLPGFQRTVAIADSNYNWFYGPESQLVFLDKFVMRNGSGNWLADQIRRNRVVEGPGTPSKGQRWCTLHTEFLWYDASLHSVPPPDYGIPKLHYFEDWGVVTYGSALPAEINRPFLSFKSGKLGGRAIYDIVHKNKYKEWVKGWRNFNAGHEHPDQNSFTFAPNGVPFITEALYGPKYTFFNNVLMFSPAVSKSCFSPWEGQVTEDCSSKWLKYKHDLAADCQGRVVAAMERSGVVFIRGEGVGAYNPELKLKNFQRNLLLLHPQLLLLVDLIHLEDDSPLEAATSFFHNVDVPFEETVIDDVHGAFIRHHDGMYKMYWMDDTGYSEKATVASKMYPQGYPYNGTNYVNVTTHLRNPITRAVYLFIGPSIDVQSFNVHGDSQQLDVFIATSEHAYAVYLWTGEDGGHSVFAQIIADRQKILFDRTSTIRNSAVSEVKDYVQIVEQNLQHFKPVFQQLEKQILSHVRNTDSFRKTAERLLRFSDKRQTEEAIDRLFAISQQQQQQGRAKKSKKVAKSYKFVDAVPDIFAQIEVNERKVRQKAQTQAQKELPVDEDEEMKDLLDFVDITHVKHKNGASIKGQSGLEQMWNSSDFNGITPDLPRGELQLGVSSMRLNVRFTSLLNLSSRNDWQLYTHPFKGNSNASFMVTRAPEGAPLQRLVPADCRQRASLLSRGIPVPLQLLEPALRLCLPAGACPDPLPSWLPAERRRFTGRCAPGRRSSSFHRKHCRRYVSVFWLVTVSAAVAPFTWIAVALLGANFYECAASGSSLLQRHLCQGRGTQCHEQVAKMPCGGNLSQEAKISVSFRAQSQVLGWILIASIVILVLAVTCINHCHSPVSFLQLKFWKIYLEKEREVFEKKAKEHATKLAERNLKCFFESTKPEPFQTPSNKDWQQISSLYAFNTKGQYYSMIHKYISGNRDTSIKSTKEDVFSPALGFVDGTDFNEMGTM
;
A
#
# COMPACT_ATOMS: atom_id res chain seq x y z
N MET A 1 -34.71 -46.71 -12.10
CA MET A 1 -34.72 -47.76 -11.06
C MET A 1 -33.32 -48.40 -10.97
N ARG A 2 -32.99 -49.03 -9.83
CA ARG A 2 -31.84 -49.93 -9.53
C ARG A 2 -30.62 -50.03 -10.49
N ALA A 3 -29.49 -49.49 -9.99
CA ALA A 3 -28.07 -49.88 -10.04
C ALA A 3 -27.45 -50.96 -10.99
N ALA A 4 -26.18 -50.69 -11.38
CA ALA A 4 -24.98 -51.57 -11.41
C ALA A 4 -24.98 -52.99 -12.05
N GLY A 5 -23.92 -53.29 -12.83
CA GLY A 5 -22.85 -54.18 -12.30
C GLY A 5 -22.55 -55.56 -12.93
N LEU A 6 -21.61 -55.59 -13.90
CA LEU A 6 -20.45 -56.51 -14.00
C LEU A 6 -20.57 -58.06 -14.16
N ARG A 7 -19.69 -58.58 -15.04
CA ARG A 7 -19.03 -59.92 -15.10
C ARG A 7 -19.73 -61.14 -15.77
N ALA A 8 -19.47 -61.25 -17.07
CA ALA A 8 -18.57 -62.26 -17.67
C ALA A 8 -18.46 -63.67 -17.02
N CYS A 9 -19.07 -64.65 -17.69
CA CYS A 9 -18.47 -65.90 -18.20
C CYS A 9 -19.43 -66.43 -19.28
N GLY A 10 -19.02 -67.12 -20.35
CA GLY A 10 -17.71 -67.64 -20.73
C GLY A 10 -18.00 -68.86 -21.62
N ARG A 11 -17.27 -69.12 -22.70
CA ARG A 11 -15.83 -69.01 -22.99
C ARG A 11 -15.67 -68.68 -24.50
N CYS A 12 -14.65 -69.22 -25.17
CA CYS A 12 -14.94 -70.00 -26.37
C CYS A 12 -15.15 -71.43 -25.84
N SER A 13 -16.35 -72.01 -25.72
CA SER A 13 -17.74 -71.79 -26.16
C SER A 13 -18.50 -70.45 -25.96
N GLU A 14 -19.11 -69.96 -27.05
CA GLU A 14 -20.54 -69.54 -27.15
C GLU A 14 -21.06 -68.14 -26.69
N LEU A 15 -21.59 -67.41 -27.69
CA LEU A 15 -22.96 -66.84 -27.83
C LEU A 15 -23.61 -65.94 -26.73
N GLY A 16 -24.15 -64.79 -27.16
CA GLY A 16 -25.53 -64.40 -26.77
C GLY A 16 -25.79 -63.06 -26.04
N ASN A 17 -26.87 -62.38 -26.46
CA ASN A 17 -27.39 -61.08 -26.00
C ASN A 17 -28.03 -61.08 -24.56
N CYS A 18 -28.18 -59.87 -23.95
CA CYS A 18 -29.31 -59.38 -23.08
C CYS A 18 -29.11 -58.95 -21.58
N TRP A 19 -29.63 -57.75 -21.24
CA TRP A 19 -30.45 -57.30 -20.05
C TRP A 19 -29.95 -57.26 -18.55
N ILE A 20 -30.11 -56.07 -17.91
CA ILE A 20 -30.53 -55.69 -16.50
C ILE A 20 -29.75 -56.08 -15.17
N ALA A 21 -29.16 -55.04 -14.51
CA ALA A 21 -29.07 -54.59 -13.07
C ALA A 21 -29.01 -55.46 -11.75
N THR A 22 -28.14 -55.10 -10.77
CA THR A 22 -28.42 -54.66 -9.34
C THR A 22 -27.35 -55.00 -8.21
N TYR A 23 -26.80 -53.98 -7.50
CA TYR A 23 -26.21 -53.87 -6.10
C TYR A 23 -25.30 -54.94 -5.38
N CYS A 24 -24.32 -54.42 -4.59
CA CYS A 24 -23.96 -54.70 -3.16
C CYS A 24 -22.58 -55.29 -2.69
N HIS A 25 -21.89 -54.49 -1.84
CA HIS A 25 -21.01 -54.77 -0.66
C HIS A 25 -19.62 -55.47 -0.67
N ARG A 26 -18.69 -54.78 0.03
CA ARG A 26 -17.58 -55.19 0.95
C ARG A 26 -16.14 -55.52 0.46
N ASP A 27 -15.24 -54.67 0.98
CA ASP A 27 -13.99 -54.95 1.71
C ASP A 27 -12.67 -55.37 0.99
N ALA A 28 -11.65 -54.52 1.24
CA ALA A 28 -10.20 -54.78 1.37
C ALA A 28 -9.23 -54.73 0.16
N MET A 29 -8.09 -54.05 0.45
CA MET A 29 -6.76 -54.07 -0.18
C MET A 29 -6.54 -53.63 -1.65
N GLN A 30 -6.11 -52.38 -1.76
CA GLN A 30 -4.87 -51.93 -2.44
C GLN A 30 -4.46 -52.60 -3.77
N THR A 31 -4.53 -51.83 -4.86
CA THR A 31 -3.40 -51.77 -5.81
C THR A 31 -3.31 -50.39 -6.47
N THR A 32 -2.07 -49.93 -6.61
CA THR A 32 -1.59 -48.66 -7.19
C THR A 32 -2.30 -48.14 -8.45
N LEU A 33 -2.57 -46.82 -8.45
CA LEU A 33 -2.58 -45.97 -9.63
C LEU A 33 -1.58 -44.82 -9.40
N GLN A 34 -0.86 -44.42 -10.45
CA GLN A 34 0.29 -43.50 -10.34
C GLN A 34 -0.16 -42.04 -10.28
N THR A 35 0.34 -41.31 -9.28
CA THR A 35 0.29 -39.84 -9.25
C THR A 35 1.35 -39.23 -10.17
N PRO A 36 1.11 -38.06 -10.78
CA PRO A 36 2.17 -37.26 -11.37
C PRO A 36 3.16 -36.82 -10.29
N VAL A 37 4.46 -36.94 -10.56
CA VAL A 37 5.52 -36.54 -9.63
C VAL A 37 5.72 -35.03 -9.71
N TYR A 38 5.41 -34.33 -8.62
CA TYR A 38 5.85 -32.95 -8.41
C TYR A 38 7.37 -32.90 -8.20
N PRO A 39 8.09 -31.90 -8.75
CA PRO A 39 9.44 -31.57 -8.29
C PRO A 39 9.40 -31.19 -6.80
N GLN A 40 10.11 -31.94 -5.96
CA GLN A 40 10.28 -31.61 -4.54
C GLN A 40 11.41 -30.58 -4.34
N ASP A 41 11.17 -29.34 -4.76
CA ASP A 41 12.02 -28.23 -4.33
C ASP A 41 11.83 -27.97 -2.83
N GLN A 42 12.95 -27.93 -2.09
CA GLN A 42 12.90 -28.00 -0.63
C GLN A 42 12.40 -26.72 0.02
N LEU A 43 11.33 -26.83 0.82
CA LEU A 43 11.06 -25.85 1.88
C LEU A 43 12.22 -25.83 2.88
N LYS A 44 13.10 -24.85 2.72
CA LYS A 44 14.07 -24.42 3.73
C LYS A 44 13.92 -22.93 3.99
N LEU A 45 13.03 -22.61 4.92
CA LEU A 45 13.07 -21.32 5.60
C LEU A 45 14.39 -21.26 6.38
N HIS A 46 15.16 -20.18 6.19
CA HIS A 46 16.32 -19.92 7.02
C HIS A 46 15.84 -19.53 8.43
N SER A 47 16.16 -20.35 9.42
CA SER A 47 16.00 -20.01 10.84
C SER A 47 17.09 -19.02 11.27
N GLU A 48 16.91 -17.74 10.93
CA GLU A 48 17.70 -16.66 11.53
C GLU A 48 17.22 -16.40 12.97
N ASP A 49 18.12 -15.91 13.82
CA ASP A 49 17.94 -15.89 15.28
C ASP A 49 16.71 -15.09 15.75
N ALA A 50 16.06 -15.59 16.78
CA ALA A 50 14.74 -15.15 17.24
C ALA A 50 14.74 -13.74 17.89
N SER A 51 14.76 -12.70 17.05
CA SER A 51 14.44 -11.32 17.45
C SER A 51 13.18 -10.84 16.74
N CYS A 52 12.04 -10.86 17.44
CA CYS A 52 10.76 -10.41 16.87
C CYS A 52 10.68 -8.88 16.84
N GLN A 53 11.31 -8.24 15.86
CA GLN A 53 11.19 -6.81 15.57
C GLN A 53 10.60 -6.61 14.16
N LEU A 54 9.28 -6.43 14.08
CA LEU A 54 8.55 -6.21 12.83
C LEU A 54 8.08 -4.76 12.76
N HIS A 55 8.58 -4.02 11.76
CA HIS A 55 8.47 -2.57 11.67
C HIS A 55 7.41 -2.05 10.67
N SER A 56 6.81 -2.88 9.82
CA SER A 56 5.83 -2.45 8.80
C SER A 56 4.56 -3.31 8.75
N SER A 57 3.53 -2.81 8.05
CA SER A 57 2.30 -3.54 7.68
C SER A 57 2.60 -4.76 6.81
N SER A 58 3.37 -4.58 5.75
CA SER A 58 3.71 -5.63 4.76
C SER A 58 4.38 -6.86 5.38
N THR A 59 5.20 -6.69 6.43
CA THR A 59 5.82 -7.83 7.12
C THR A 59 4.84 -8.55 8.05
N LYS A 60 3.75 -7.93 8.52
CA LYS A 60 2.67 -8.63 9.26
C LYS A 60 1.76 -9.43 8.33
N GLU A 61 1.44 -8.90 7.16
CA GLU A 61 0.70 -9.66 6.12
C GLU A 61 1.48 -10.92 5.69
N LEU A 62 2.81 -10.82 5.57
CA LEU A 62 3.70 -11.94 5.23
C LEU A 62 3.56 -13.17 6.15
N TYR A 63 3.68 -12.99 7.47
CA TYR A 63 3.54 -14.12 8.40
C TYR A 63 2.11 -14.67 8.37
N THR A 64 1.10 -13.81 8.34
CA THR A 64 -0.31 -14.20 8.45
C THR A 64 -0.85 -14.91 7.20
N GLY A 65 -0.50 -14.41 6.01
CA GLY A 65 -0.79 -15.08 4.72
C GLY A 65 -0.06 -16.42 4.55
N SER A 66 1.07 -16.60 5.23
CA SER A 66 1.78 -17.89 5.28
C SER A 66 1.12 -18.87 6.27
N THR A 67 0.74 -18.41 7.47
CA THR A 67 0.17 -19.26 8.54
C THR A 67 -1.09 -20.00 8.10
N GLY A 68 -1.99 -19.38 7.34
CA GLY A 68 -3.20 -20.05 6.84
C GLY A 68 -2.94 -21.24 5.91
N THR A 69 -1.81 -21.24 5.20
CA THR A 69 -1.45 -22.26 4.19
C THR A 69 -0.66 -23.44 4.80
N LEU A 70 0.08 -23.22 5.88
CA LEU A 70 0.90 -24.25 6.55
C LEU A 70 0.08 -25.36 7.25
N THR A 71 -1.23 -25.21 7.36
CA THR A 71 -2.11 -26.06 8.20
C THR A 71 -2.52 -27.41 7.59
N LEU A 72 -2.09 -27.73 6.37
CA LEU A 72 -2.63 -28.87 5.59
C LEU A 72 -1.75 -30.14 5.54
N GLN A 73 -0.49 -30.09 5.99
CA GLN A 73 0.38 -31.28 6.05
C GLN A 73 0.18 -32.04 7.38
N ARG A 74 -0.22 -33.31 7.28
CA ARG A 74 -0.63 -34.12 8.45
C ARG A 74 0.48 -35.00 9.02
N ASP A 75 1.43 -35.43 8.18
CA ASP A 75 2.39 -36.48 8.51
C ASP A 75 3.86 -35.98 8.51
N ASP A 76 4.11 -34.71 8.15
CA ASP A 76 5.43 -34.07 8.17
C ASP A 76 5.74 -33.48 9.55
N ILE A 77 6.37 -34.29 10.42
CA ILE A 77 6.78 -33.91 11.78
C ILE A 77 7.52 -32.55 11.85
N PRO A 78 8.45 -32.20 10.93
CA PRO A 78 9.12 -30.89 10.99
C PRO A 78 8.16 -29.69 10.87
N ALA A 79 7.09 -29.81 10.08
CA ALA A 79 6.11 -28.73 9.93
C ALA A 79 5.31 -28.52 11.22
N SER A 80 5.04 -29.60 11.98
CA SER A 80 4.28 -29.52 13.23
C SER A 80 5.00 -28.79 14.38
N ASP A 81 6.33 -28.61 14.31
CA ASP A 81 7.09 -27.83 15.30
C ASP A 81 7.22 -26.33 14.94
N ASP A 82 7.34 -25.99 13.64
CA ASP A 82 7.38 -24.59 13.16
C ASP A 82 6.01 -23.88 13.29
N ILE A 83 4.91 -24.63 13.24
CA ILE A 83 3.54 -24.11 13.33
C ILE A 83 3.26 -23.44 14.70
N PRO A 84 3.47 -24.10 15.85
CA PRO A 84 3.37 -23.47 17.18
C PRO A 84 4.27 -22.23 17.34
N VAL A 85 5.46 -22.22 16.74
CA VAL A 85 6.38 -21.06 16.80
C VAL A 85 5.80 -19.87 16.04
N ASN A 86 5.30 -20.07 14.81
CA ASN A 86 4.66 -19.01 14.04
C ASN A 86 3.39 -18.48 14.74
N ILE A 87 2.56 -19.36 15.30
CA ILE A 87 1.38 -18.98 16.08
C ILE A 87 1.80 -18.19 17.34
N GLN A 88 2.86 -18.61 18.05
CA GLN A 88 3.37 -17.90 19.22
C GLN A 88 4.01 -16.53 18.88
N CYS A 89 4.56 -16.38 17.68
CA CYS A 89 4.98 -15.08 17.14
C CYS A 89 3.76 -14.19 16.85
N SER A 90 2.74 -14.70 16.16
CA SER A 90 1.48 -13.98 15.90
C SER A 90 0.78 -13.56 17.20
N SER A 91 0.72 -14.45 18.21
CA SER A 91 0.03 -14.19 19.47
C SER A 91 0.68 -13.08 20.32
N ARG A 92 1.96 -12.76 20.08
CA ARG A 92 2.66 -11.62 20.69
C ARG A 92 2.41 -10.30 19.97
N HIS A 93 1.93 -10.34 18.73
CA HIS A 93 1.85 -9.18 17.83
C HIS A 93 0.45 -8.90 17.28
N ALA A 94 -0.59 -9.41 17.95
CA ALA A 94 -1.99 -8.97 17.82
C ALA A 94 -2.15 -7.52 18.32
N ARG A 95 -1.55 -6.59 17.57
CA ARG A 95 -1.43 -5.15 17.81
C ARG A 95 -1.41 -4.45 16.45
N LEU A 96 -1.86 -3.20 16.43
CA LEU A 96 -1.81 -2.30 15.28
C LEU A 96 -0.37 -2.11 14.79
N VAL A 97 -0.18 -1.60 13.56
CA VAL A 97 1.14 -1.14 13.12
C VAL A 97 1.50 0.07 13.99
N LYS A 98 2.74 0.12 14.50
CA LYS A 98 3.20 1.14 15.46
C LYS A 98 2.95 2.56 14.94
N ASP A 99 3.08 2.69 13.63
CA ASP A 99 3.11 3.92 12.86
C ASP A 99 1.80 4.11 12.06
N ALA A 100 0.78 3.27 12.31
CA ALA A 100 -0.60 3.44 11.84
C ALA A 100 -1.60 2.94 12.91
N PRO A 101 -1.78 3.67 14.03
CA PRO A 101 -2.66 3.28 15.14
C PRO A 101 -4.16 3.45 14.82
N TRP A 102 -4.49 3.98 13.64
CA TRP A 102 -5.85 4.22 13.16
C TRP A 102 -6.31 3.21 12.09
N ASP A 103 -5.41 2.36 11.60
CA ASP A 103 -5.71 1.33 10.59
C ASP A 103 -5.81 -0.06 11.24
N GLU A 104 -7.02 -0.62 11.25
CA GLU A 104 -7.26 -1.96 11.77
C GLU A 104 -7.04 -3.08 10.74
N VAL A 105 -6.77 -2.81 9.46
CA VAL A 105 -6.57 -3.87 8.44
C VAL A 105 -5.40 -4.83 8.75
N PRO A 106 -4.22 -4.38 9.23
CA PRO A 106 -3.16 -5.28 9.68
C PRO A 106 -3.57 -6.14 10.89
N LEU A 107 -4.49 -5.65 11.74
CA LEU A 107 -5.08 -6.44 12.81
C LEU A 107 -6.08 -7.45 12.25
N ALA A 108 -6.87 -7.09 11.23
CA ALA A 108 -7.81 -8.00 10.57
C ALA A 108 -7.12 -9.19 9.91
N HIS A 109 -6.04 -8.96 9.16
CA HIS A 109 -5.18 -10.03 8.62
C HIS A 109 -4.62 -10.94 9.72
N SER A 110 -4.14 -10.34 10.82
CA SER A 110 -3.62 -11.07 11.97
C SER A 110 -4.68 -11.94 12.64
N LEU A 111 -5.87 -11.39 12.89
CA LEU A 111 -6.97 -12.07 13.55
C LEU A 111 -7.57 -13.18 12.68
N VAL A 112 -7.84 -12.93 11.39
CA VAL A 112 -8.46 -13.95 10.52
C VAL A 112 -7.53 -15.15 10.31
N ALA A 113 -6.24 -14.93 10.06
CA ALA A 113 -5.28 -16.03 9.90
C ALA A 113 -5.08 -16.83 11.19
N PHE A 114 -5.03 -16.14 12.33
CA PHE A 114 -4.85 -16.77 13.64
C PHE A 114 -6.09 -17.54 14.10
N ALA A 115 -7.30 -17.02 13.83
CA ALA A 115 -8.55 -17.73 14.10
C ALA A 115 -8.73 -18.98 13.22
N THR A 116 -8.42 -18.90 11.92
CA THR A 116 -8.42 -20.06 11.02
C THR A 116 -7.41 -21.12 11.45
N ALA A 117 -6.18 -20.71 11.81
CA ALA A 117 -5.16 -21.64 12.31
C ALA A 117 -5.59 -22.30 13.64
N TYR A 118 -6.20 -21.53 14.55
CA TYR A 118 -6.73 -22.05 15.81
C TYR A 118 -7.83 -23.10 15.60
N ASP A 119 -8.78 -22.87 14.68
CA ASP A 119 -9.84 -23.83 14.37
C ASP A 119 -9.29 -25.12 13.74
N PHE A 120 -8.46 -25.00 12.70
CA PHE A 120 -7.93 -26.16 11.96
C PHE A 120 -6.98 -27.00 12.83
N LEU A 121 -6.18 -26.36 13.68
CA LEU A 121 -5.18 -27.02 14.52
C LEU A 121 -5.68 -27.36 15.93
N TYR A 122 -6.94 -27.03 16.28
CA TYR A 122 -7.46 -27.09 17.65
C TYR A 122 -7.11 -28.40 18.39
N ASN A 123 -7.26 -29.54 17.73
CA ASN A 123 -7.03 -30.87 18.31
C ASN A 123 -5.55 -31.23 18.53
N TYR A 124 -4.62 -30.48 17.95
CA TYR A 124 -3.16 -30.67 18.08
C TYR A 124 -2.54 -29.74 19.16
N LEU A 125 -3.21 -28.63 19.47
CA LEU A 125 -2.78 -27.67 20.49
C LEU A 125 -2.89 -28.26 21.91
N SER A 126 -1.92 -27.95 22.79
CA SER A 126 -2.06 -28.27 24.21
C SER A 126 -3.18 -27.46 24.87
N LYS A 127 -3.71 -27.91 26.03
CA LYS A 127 -4.79 -27.20 26.72
C LYS A 127 -4.41 -25.75 27.10
N THR A 128 -3.17 -25.52 27.51
CA THR A 128 -2.64 -24.19 27.81
C THR A 128 -2.61 -23.28 26.57
N GLU A 129 -2.34 -23.84 25.39
CA GLU A 129 -2.36 -23.11 24.12
C GLU A 129 -3.78 -22.83 23.65
N GLN A 130 -4.69 -23.81 23.75
CA GLN A 130 -6.12 -23.62 23.45
C GLN A 130 -6.71 -22.47 24.29
N GLU A 131 -6.46 -22.43 25.59
CA GLU A 131 -6.97 -21.35 26.45
C GLU A 131 -6.33 -19.99 26.13
N ARG A 132 -4.99 -19.93 26.04
CA ARG A 132 -4.26 -18.68 25.78
C ARG A 132 -4.53 -18.09 24.39
N PHE A 133 -4.60 -18.92 23.35
CA PHE A 133 -4.87 -18.43 22.00
C PHE A 133 -6.32 -17.99 21.83
N LEU A 134 -7.28 -18.63 22.53
CA LEU A 134 -8.66 -18.15 22.58
C LEU A 134 -8.77 -16.76 23.23
N GLU A 135 -8.01 -16.50 24.30
CA GLU A 135 -7.93 -15.17 24.93
C GLU A 135 -7.38 -14.11 23.95
N VAL A 136 -6.37 -14.45 23.15
CA VAL A 136 -5.83 -13.54 22.12
C VAL A 136 -6.86 -13.26 21.02
N ILE A 137 -7.59 -14.27 20.55
CA ILE A 137 -8.70 -14.11 19.58
C ILE A 137 -9.79 -13.21 20.18
N ALA A 138 -10.19 -13.44 21.43
CA ALA A 138 -11.20 -12.66 22.12
C ALA A 138 -10.81 -11.18 22.24
N ASN A 139 -9.58 -10.89 22.68
CA ASN A 139 -9.09 -9.52 22.85
C ASN A 139 -8.98 -8.76 21.52
N ALA A 140 -8.46 -9.40 20.46
CA ALA A 140 -8.37 -8.78 19.13
C ALA A 140 -9.75 -8.55 18.49
N SER A 141 -10.68 -9.50 18.66
CA SER A 141 -12.06 -9.39 18.17
C SER A 141 -12.85 -8.30 18.92
N GLY A 142 -12.71 -8.23 20.25
CA GLY A 142 -13.34 -7.20 21.06
C GLY A 142 -12.88 -5.79 20.68
N TYR A 143 -11.60 -5.61 20.34
CA TYR A 143 -11.09 -4.35 19.80
C TYR A 143 -11.73 -4.00 18.45
N MET A 144 -11.77 -4.95 17.51
CA MET A 144 -12.37 -4.76 16.18
C MET A 144 -13.87 -4.44 16.26
N TYR A 145 -14.58 -5.01 17.23
CA TYR A 145 -15.98 -4.68 17.50
C TYR A 145 -16.16 -3.23 17.99
N GLU A 146 -15.32 -2.78 18.93
CA GLU A 146 -15.38 -1.41 19.47
C GLU A 146 -15.01 -0.33 18.44
N THR A 147 -14.06 -0.60 17.54
CA THR A 147 -13.70 0.34 16.45
C THR A 147 -14.76 0.39 15.35
N SER A 148 -15.53 -0.67 15.13
CA SER A 148 -16.63 -0.70 14.14
C SER A 148 -17.72 0.36 14.34
N TYR A 149 -17.83 0.94 15.55
CA TYR A 149 -18.78 2.02 15.84
C TYR A 149 -18.21 3.43 15.64
N ARG A 150 -16.89 3.55 15.36
CA ARG A 150 -16.15 4.82 15.40
C ARG A 150 -15.36 5.12 14.11
N ARG A 151 -15.02 4.09 13.34
CA ARG A 151 -14.21 4.16 12.12
C ARG A 151 -15.05 4.18 10.84
N GLY A 152 -14.51 4.81 9.79
CA GLY A 152 -15.10 4.85 8.45
C GLY A 152 -15.58 3.50 7.94
N TRP A 153 -14.78 2.43 8.05
CA TRP A 153 -15.14 1.09 7.54
C TRP A 153 -16.43 0.50 8.15
N GLY A 154 -16.86 0.96 9.32
CA GLY A 154 -18.13 0.55 9.94
C GLY A 154 -19.38 1.11 9.26
N PHE A 155 -19.24 2.13 8.39
CA PHE A 155 -20.36 2.80 7.70
C PHE A 155 -20.08 3.21 6.25
N GLN A 156 -18.83 3.12 5.76
CA GLN A 156 -18.45 3.27 4.36
C GLN A 156 -18.65 1.93 3.66
N TYR A 157 -19.78 1.78 2.97
CA TYR A 157 -20.17 0.51 2.35
C TYR A 157 -19.33 0.21 1.10
N LEU A 158 -19.16 -1.08 0.80
CA LEU A 158 -18.45 -1.65 -0.37
C LEU A 158 -16.91 -1.46 -0.42
N HIS A 159 -16.36 -0.38 0.13
CA HIS A 159 -14.92 -0.11 0.25
C HIS A 159 -14.16 -1.26 0.96
N ASN A 160 -13.04 -1.70 0.40
CA ASN A 160 -12.29 -2.91 0.78
C ASN A 160 -11.96 -3.10 2.27
N HIS A 161 -11.75 -2.03 3.05
CA HIS A 161 -11.51 -2.14 4.50
C HIS A 161 -12.70 -2.78 5.24
N GLN A 162 -13.93 -2.51 4.80
CA GLN A 162 -15.15 -2.99 5.46
C GLN A 162 -15.28 -4.52 5.48
N PRO A 163 -15.32 -5.25 4.34
CA PRO A 163 -15.44 -6.70 4.37
C PRO A 163 -14.21 -7.36 5.01
N THR A 164 -13.02 -6.76 4.86
CA THR A 164 -11.77 -7.25 5.47
C THR A 164 -11.87 -7.26 7.00
N ASN A 165 -12.25 -6.13 7.60
CA ASN A 165 -12.37 -5.99 9.06
C ASN A 165 -13.58 -6.78 9.62
N CYS A 166 -14.71 -6.76 8.91
CA CYS A 166 -15.89 -7.56 9.25
C CYS A 166 -15.61 -9.07 9.26
N MET A 167 -14.83 -9.57 8.29
CA MET A 167 -14.49 -11.00 8.22
C MET A 167 -13.57 -11.47 9.34
N ALA A 168 -12.59 -10.65 9.74
CA ALA A 168 -11.74 -10.97 10.87
C ALA A 168 -12.56 -11.06 12.18
N LEU A 169 -13.49 -10.11 12.38
CA LEU A 169 -14.41 -10.13 13.51
C LEU A 169 -15.36 -11.34 13.47
N LEU A 170 -15.88 -11.72 12.29
CA LEU A 170 -16.73 -12.90 12.13
C LEU A 170 -15.97 -14.20 12.43
N ALA A 171 -14.73 -14.35 11.94
CA ALA A 171 -13.91 -15.53 12.21
C ALA A 171 -13.64 -15.70 13.72
N GLY A 172 -13.23 -14.62 14.40
CA GLY A 172 -13.04 -14.64 15.85
C GLY A 172 -14.35 -14.90 16.63
N SER A 173 -15.46 -14.32 16.18
CA SER A 173 -16.80 -14.54 16.75
C SER A 173 -17.25 -15.99 16.62
N LEU A 174 -17.07 -16.63 15.46
CA LEU A 174 -17.42 -18.04 15.22
C LEU A 174 -16.57 -18.99 16.09
N VAL A 175 -15.28 -18.70 16.27
CA VAL A 175 -14.41 -19.47 17.19
C VAL A 175 -14.90 -19.35 18.64
N LEU A 176 -15.20 -18.14 19.13
CA LEU A 176 -15.72 -17.96 20.49
C LEU A 176 -17.10 -18.60 20.68
N MET A 177 -17.99 -18.49 19.68
CA MET A 177 -19.30 -19.15 19.67
C MET A 177 -19.16 -20.67 19.82
N ASN A 178 -18.26 -21.30 19.06
CA ASN A 178 -17.97 -22.73 19.11
C ASN A 178 -17.37 -23.17 20.46
N GLN A 179 -16.61 -22.30 21.13
CA GLN A 179 -16.09 -22.53 22.50
C GLN A 179 -17.10 -22.15 23.61
N GLY A 180 -18.32 -21.71 23.27
CA GLY A 180 -19.39 -21.41 24.21
C GLY A 180 -19.38 -20.01 24.85
N TYR A 181 -18.58 -19.08 24.32
CA TYR A 181 -18.54 -17.67 24.74
C TYR A 181 -19.64 -16.89 23.99
N LEU A 182 -20.89 -17.26 24.26
CA LEU A 182 -22.05 -16.87 23.45
C LEU A 182 -22.43 -15.38 23.58
N GLN A 183 -22.14 -14.73 24.71
CA GLN A 183 -22.56 -13.35 24.99
C GLN A 183 -21.80 -12.34 24.12
N GLU A 184 -20.46 -12.40 24.14
CA GLU A 184 -19.61 -11.57 23.28
C GLU A 184 -19.81 -11.91 21.79
N ALA A 185 -19.82 -13.21 21.45
CA ALA A 185 -19.96 -13.65 20.07
C ALA A 185 -21.32 -13.25 19.44
N TYR A 186 -22.42 -13.23 20.21
CA TYR A 186 -23.72 -12.79 19.70
C TYR A 186 -23.69 -11.32 19.26
N LEU A 187 -23.10 -10.44 20.09
CA LEU A 187 -22.95 -9.02 19.78
C LEU A 187 -22.08 -8.79 18.54
N TRP A 188 -20.96 -9.50 18.45
CA TRP A 188 -20.02 -9.37 17.34
C TRP A 188 -20.60 -9.88 16.01
N THR A 189 -21.23 -11.06 16.03
CA THR A 189 -21.96 -11.60 14.87
C THR A 189 -23.05 -10.62 14.42
N LYS A 190 -23.89 -10.13 15.35
CA LYS A 190 -24.98 -9.19 15.05
C LYS A 190 -24.48 -7.91 14.37
N GLN A 191 -23.38 -7.34 14.86
CA GLN A 191 -22.78 -6.13 14.30
C GLN A 191 -22.21 -6.38 12.91
N VAL A 192 -21.48 -7.49 12.69
CA VAL A 192 -20.95 -7.85 11.36
C VAL A 192 -22.09 -8.05 10.35
N LEU A 193 -23.12 -8.83 10.70
CA LEU A 193 -24.29 -9.03 9.84
C LEU A 193 -24.99 -7.67 9.56
N SER A 194 -25.17 -6.82 10.57
CA SER A 194 -25.79 -5.48 10.43
C SER A 194 -25.03 -4.50 9.54
N ILE A 195 -23.74 -4.74 9.26
CA ILE A 195 -22.93 -3.98 8.32
C ILE A 195 -23.00 -4.65 6.94
N MET A 196 -22.59 -5.92 6.87
CA MET A 196 -22.41 -6.65 5.61
C MET A 196 -23.70 -6.89 4.83
N GLU A 197 -24.82 -7.17 5.51
CA GLU A 197 -26.12 -7.37 4.83
C GLU A 197 -26.60 -6.10 4.13
N LYS A 198 -26.31 -4.91 4.69
CA LYS A 198 -26.61 -3.63 4.02
C LYS A 198 -25.77 -3.47 2.75
N SER A 199 -24.47 -3.73 2.85
CA SER A 199 -23.54 -3.66 1.73
C SER A 199 -23.97 -4.60 0.61
N ILE A 200 -24.39 -5.83 0.94
CA ILE A 200 -24.91 -6.79 -0.04
C ILE A 200 -26.24 -6.31 -0.66
N VAL A 201 -27.12 -5.63 0.09
CA VAL A 201 -28.34 -5.03 -0.49
C VAL A 201 -28.00 -3.88 -1.44
N LEU A 202 -27.06 -2.99 -1.09
CA LEU A 202 -26.60 -1.90 -1.96
C LEU A 202 -25.90 -2.44 -3.23
N LEU A 203 -25.12 -3.51 -3.10
CA LEU A 203 -24.41 -4.19 -4.20
C LEU A 203 -25.36 -4.76 -5.28
N ARG A 204 -26.67 -4.85 -5.01
CA ARG A 204 -27.66 -5.28 -6.02
C ARG A 204 -27.82 -4.29 -7.17
N GLU A 205 -27.37 -3.04 -7.01
CA GLU A 205 -27.47 -2.01 -8.05
C GLU A 205 -26.27 -1.98 -9.00
N VAL A 206 -25.16 -2.63 -8.63
CA VAL A 206 -24.00 -2.83 -9.51
C VAL A 206 -24.31 -4.00 -10.45
N THR A 207 -24.92 -3.70 -11.59
CA THR A 207 -25.50 -4.72 -12.50
C THR A 207 -24.51 -5.44 -13.39
N ASP A 208 -23.27 -4.93 -13.50
CA ASP A 208 -22.21 -5.43 -14.38
C ASP A 208 -21.19 -6.36 -13.69
N GLY A 209 -21.40 -6.66 -12.40
CA GLY A 209 -20.49 -7.48 -11.60
C GLY A 209 -19.18 -6.79 -11.19
N SER A 210 -19.00 -5.50 -11.49
CA SER A 210 -17.77 -4.74 -11.24
C SER A 210 -17.53 -4.38 -9.77
N LEU A 211 -16.37 -3.79 -9.47
CA LEU A 211 -16.14 -3.00 -8.26
C LEU A 211 -15.37 -1.73 -8.63
N TYR A 212 -15.82 -0.57 -8.15
CA TYR A 212 -15.33 0.75 -8.57
C TYR A 212 -13.84 0.98 -8.27
N GLU A 213 -13.32 0.38 -7.19
CA GLU A 213 -11.91 0.41 -6.78
C GLU A 213 -10.95 -0.34 -7.73
N GLY A 214 -11.43 -0.81 -8.88
CA GLY A 214 -10.64 -1.52 -9.87
C GLY A 214 -10.37 -2.97 -9.51
N VAL A 215 -9.61 -3.66 -10.37
CA VAL A 215 -9.49 -5.13 -10.33
C VAL A 215 -8.64 -5.60 -9.15
N ALA A 216 -7.60 -4.85 -8.78
CA ALA A 216 -6.72 -5.20 -7.67
C ALA A 216 -7.43 -5.08 -6.32
N TYR A 217 -8.03 -3.94 -5.98
CA TYR A 217 -8.85 -3.81 -4.77
C TYR A 217 -10.14 -4.64 -4.85
N GLY A 218 -10.73 -4.81 -6.03
CA GLY A 218 -11.84 -5.74 -6.24
C GLY A 218 -11.50 -7.19 -5.82
N SER A 219 -10.27 -7.65 -6.10
CA SER A 219 -9.79 -8.96 -5.61
C SER A 219 -9.67 -9.03 -4.07
N TYR A 220 -9.36 -7.90 -3.43
CA TYR A 220 -9.24 -7.75 -1.98
C TYR A 220 -10.62 -7.78 -1.31
N THR A 221 -11.56 -6.97 -1.81
CA THR A 221 -12.97 -6.96 -1.41
C THR A 221 -13.62 -8.33 -1.55
N THR A 222 -13.40 -9.01 -2.68
CA THR A 222 -14.00 -10.33 -2.95
C THR A 222 -13.39 -11.49 -2.16
N ARG A 223 -12.08 -11.46 -1.85
CA ARG A 223 -11.45 -12.40 -0.89
C ARG A 223 -12.29 -12.50 0.39
N SER A 224 -12.65 -11.36 0.97
CA SER A 224 -13.41 -11.32 2.23
C SER A 224 -14.92 -11.48 2.01
N LEU A 225 -15.50 -10.89 0.98
CA LEU A 225 -16.95 -11.03 0.69
C LEU A 225 -17.35 -12.48 0.39
N PHE A 226 -16.50 -13.26 -0.28
CA PHE A 226 -16.80 -14.67 -0.58
C PHE A 226 -16.64 -15.56 0.65
N GLN A 227 -15.66 -15.26 1.53
CA GLN A 227 -15.58 -15.90 2.85
C GLN A 227 -16.83 -15.60 3.69
N TYR A 228 -17.35 -14.36 3.63
CA TYR A 228 -18.60 -13.98 4.30
C TYR A 228 -19.76 -14.83 3.81
N MET A 229 -20.04 -14.80 2.50
CA MET A 229 -21.15 -15.55 1.88
C MET A 229 -21.06 -17.06 2.19
N PHE A 230 -19.86 -17.64 2.16
CA PHE A 230 -19.64 -19.04 2.53
C PHE A 230 -19.94 -19.32 4.02
N LEU A 231 -19.41 -18.52 4.94
CA LEU A 231 -19.56 -18.78 6.38
C LEU A 231 -20.96 -18.47 6.90
N VAL A 232 -21.63 -17.40 6.45
CA VAL A 232 -22.99 -17.10 6.92
C VAL A 232 -24.03 -18.10 6.39
N GLN A 233 -23.86 -18.61 5.16
CA GLN A 233 -24.64 -19.75 4.68
C GLN A 233 -24.34 -21.02 5.49
N ARG A 234 -23.05 -21.32 5.75
CA ARG A 234 -22.64 -22.55 6.46
C ARG A 234 -23.10 -22.59 7.92
N HIS A 235 -23.03 -21.45 8.63
CA HIS A 235 -23.23 -21.40 10.08
C HIS A 235 -24.60 -20.85 10.49
N PHE A 236 -25.27 -20.05 9.65
CA PHE A 236 -26.56 -19.40 9.97
C PHE A 236 -27.65 -19.61 8.91
N ASP A 237 -27.39 -20.33 7.81
CA ASP A 237 -28.34 -20.50 6.70
C ASP A 237 -28.83 -19.17 6.08
N ILE A 238 -27.90 -18.22 5.91
CA ILE A 238 -28.14 -16.95 5.19
C ILE A 238 -27.56 -17.09 3.77
N ASN A 239 -28.42 -17.12 2.75
CA ASN A 239 -28.02 -17.46 1.38
C ASN A 239 -27.84 -16.23 0.47
N HIS A 240 -26.62 -16.07 -0.06
CA HIS A 240 -26.27 -15.00 -1.02
C HIS A 240 -25.79 -15.51 -2.39
N PHE A 241 -25.71 -16.83 -2.63
CA PHE A 241 -25.15 -17.37 -3.89
C PHE A 241 -26.00 -17.07 -5.13
N ASN A 242 -27.26 -16.65 -4.94
CA ASN A 242 -28.16 -16.24 -6.03
C ASN A 242 -28.12 -14.75 -6.37
N HIS A 243 -27.29 -13.95 -5.69
CA HIS A 243 -27.21 -12.50 -5.83
C HIS A 243 -26.88 -12.06 -7.28
N PRO A 244 -27.52 -11.01 -7.83
CA PRO A 244 -27.36 -10.62 -9.24
C PRO A 244 -25.91 -10.25 -9.59
N TRP A 245 -25.28 -9.34 -8.86
CA TRP A 245 -23.89 -8.93 -9.06
C TRP A 245 -22.92 -10.13 -9.02
N LEU A 246 -23.18 -11.13 -8.17
CA LEU A 246 -22.31 -12.30 -8.03
C LEU A 246 -22.32 -13.20 -9.28
N LYS A 247 -23.41 -13.21 -10.05
CA LYS A 247 -23.51 -13.94 -11.32
C LYS A 247 -22.69 -13.27 -12.41
N GLU A 248 -22.72 -11.95 -12.46
CA GLU A 248 -21.96 -11.16 -13.43
C GLU A 248 -20.48 -10.96 -13.04
N HIS A 249 -20.09 -11.18 -11.78
CA HIS A 249 -18.70 -10.97 -11.32
C HIS A 249 -17.64 -11.80 -12.06
N PHE A 250 -18.01 -12.90 -12.73
CA PHE A 250 -17.09 -13.60 -13.64
C PHE A 250 -16.69 -12.72 -14.83
N ALA A 251 -17.59 -11.87 -15.35
CA ALA A 251 -17.27 -10.93 -16.41
C ALA A 251 -16.21 -9.91 -15.94
N PHE A 252 -16.30 -9.41 -14.71
CA PHE A 252 -15.27 -8.52 -14.14
C PHE A 252 -13.89 -9.16 -14.12
N MET A 253 -13.77 -10.45 -13.75
CA MET A 253 -12.47 -11.15 -13.75
C MET A 253 -12.01 -11.60 -15.14
N TYR A 254 -12.93 -11.94 -16.06
CA TYR A 254 -12.60 -12.46 -17.40
C TYR A 254 -12.33 -11.34 -18.42
N ARG A 255 -13.06 -10.22 -18.35
CA ARG A 255 -13.02 -9.14 -19.35
C ARG A 255 -11.97 -8.07 -19.07
N THR A 256 -11.36 -8.04 -17.88
CA THR A 256 -10.29 -7.09 -17.54
C THR A 256 -8.88 -7.68 -17.65
N VAL A 257 -8.74 -8.96 -18.00
CA VAL A 257 -7.45 -9.65 -18.15
C VAL A 257 -6.86 -9.38 -19.54
N LEU A 258 -5.58 -8.99 -19.57
CA LEU A 258 -4.83 -8.80 -20.81
C LEU A 258 -4.42 -10.15 -21.43
N PRO A 259 -4.14 -10.18 -22.75
CA PRO A 259 -3.61 -11.36 -23.43
C PRO A 259 -2.41 -11.97 -22.69
N GLY A 260 -2.37 -13.31 -22.61
CA GLY A 260 -1.35 -14.04 -21.86
C GLY A 260 -1.60 -14.19 -20.35
N PHE A 261 -2.73 -13.69 -19.82
CA PHE A 261 -3.24 -13.97 -18.46
C PHE A 261 -2.35 -13.50 -17.28
N GLN A 262 -1.37 -12.63 -17.54
CA GLN A 262 -0.42 -12.13 -16.52
C GLN A 262 -0.80 -10.78 -15.89
N ARG A 263 -1.50 -9.93 -16.65
CA ARG A 263 -1.84 -8.55 -16.28
C ARG A 263 -3.34 -8.30 -16.35
N THR A 264 -3.83 -7.32 -15.60
CA THR A 264 -5.19 -6.77 -15.72
C THR A 264 -5.12 -5.33 -16.22
N VAL A 265 -6.28 -4.74 -16.52
CA VAL A 265 -6.43 -3.36 -17.03
C VAL A 265 -5.82 -2.28 -16.10
N ALA A 266 -5.62 -2.60 -14.82
CA ALA A 266 -4.90 -1.78 -13.84
C ALA A 266 -5.40 -0.32 -13.63
N ILE A 267 -6.67 -0.06 -13.94
CA ILE A 267 -7.42 1.16 -13.57
C ILE A 267 -7.52 1.30 -12.04
N ALA A 268 -7.53 2.54 -11.54
CA ALA A 268 -7.49 2.92 -10.12
C ALA A 268 -6.19 2.49 -9.41
N ASP A 269 -6.11 2.64 -8.07
CA ASP A 269 -4.93 2.23 -7.28
C ASP A 269 -4.68 0.72 -7.41
N SER A 270 -3.86 0.33 -8.38
CA SER A 270 -3.71 -1.07 -8.78
C SER A 270 -2.27 -1.55 -8.71
N ASN A 271 -2.09 -2.85 -8.55
CA ASN A 271 -0.88 -3.50 -9.06
C ASN A 271 -1.08 -3.91 -10.53
N TYR A 272 -0.10 -4.60 -11.11
CA TYR A 272 -0.19 -5.10 -12.49
C TYR A 272 -1.35 -6.08 -12.74
N ASN A 273 -1.99 -6.65 -11.70
CA ASN A 273 -2.96 -7.72 -11.86
C ASN A 273 -4.02 -7.84 -10.73
N TRP A 274 -3.71 -8.51 -9.62
CA TRP A 274 -4.61 -8.69 -8.45
C TRP A 274 -3.82 -8.64 -7.14
N PHE A 275 -4.40 -8.12 -6.06
CA PHE A 275 -3.77 -8.21 -4.74
C PHE A 275 -3.93 -9.59 -4.11
N TYR A 276 -5.06 -10.29 -4.30
CA TYR A 276 -5.34 -11.57 -3.65
C TYR A 276 -5.97 -12.58 -4.62
N GLY A 277 -5.43 -13.80 -4.66
CA GLY A 277 -5.86 -14.83 -5.62
C GLY A 277 -5.39 -14.52 -7.05
N PRO A 278 -6.28 -14.51 -8.06
CA PRO A 278 -7.75 -14.56 -7.98
C PRO A 278 -8.33 -15.98 -8.01
N GLU A 279 -7.50 -17.03 -8.06
CA GLU A 279 -7.95 -18.41 -8.26
C GLU A 279 -8.99 -18.86 -7.23
N SER A 280 -8.81 -18.47 -5.97
CA SER A 280 -9.74 -18.78 -4.89
C SER A 280 -11.15 -18.23 -5.16
N GLN A 281 -11.24 -17.01 -5.68
CA GLN A 281 -12.49 -16.36 -6.06
C GLN A 281 -13.10 -17.01 -7.31
N LEU A 282 -12.28 -17.40 -8.28
CA LEU A 282 -12.73 -18.04 -9.52
C LEU A 282 -13.27 -19.46 -9.30
N VAL A 283 -12.61 -20.29 -8.49
CA VAL A 283 -13.13 -21.63 -8.15
C VAL A 283 -14.36 -21.56 -7.25
N PHE A 284 -14.47 -20.53 -6.40
CA PHE A 284 -15.70 -20.23 -5.64
C PHE A 284 -16.87 -19.90 -6.58
N LEU A 285 -16.68 -19.03 -7.56
CA LEU A 285 -17.71 -18.71 -8.56
C LEU A 285 -18.13 -19.97 -9.33
N ASP A 286 -17.19 -20.83 -9.73
CA ASP A 286 -17.55 -22.07 -10.41
C ASP A 286 -18.34 -23.01 -9.49
N LYS A 287 -17.86 -23.28 -8.27
CA LYS A 287 -18.48 -24.23 -7.33
C LYS A 287 -19.87 -23.78 -6.86
N PHE A 288 -20.08 -22.49 -6.60
CA PHE A 288 -21.30 -22.00 -5.95
C PHE A 288 -22.25 -21.22 -6.87
N VAL A 289 -21.82 -20.80 -8.07
CA VAL A 289 -22.60 -19.88 -8.94
C VAL A 289 -22.76 -20.41 -10.36
N MET A 290 -21.66 -20.63 -11.09
CA MET A 290 -21.69 -20.94 -12.53
C MET A 290 -21.84 -22.44 -12.84
N ARG A 291 -21.14 -23.28 -12.06
CA ARG A 291 -21.07 -24.74 -12.17
C ARG A 291 -20.87 -25.26 -13.59
N ASN A 292 -19.95 -24.64 -14.34
CA ASN A 292 -19.73 -24.88 -15.78
C ASN A 292 -18.28 -25.19 -16.17
N GLY A 293 -17.30 -25.01 -15.26
CA GLY A 293 -15.89 -25.28 -15.52
C GLY A 293 -15.06 -24.08 -15.97
N SER A 294 -15.68 -22.91 -16.21
CA SER A 294 -14.99 -21.71 -16.71
C SER A 294 -14.29 -20.88 -15.64
N GLY A 295 -14.72 -20.97 -14.39
CA GLY A 295 -13.98 -20.39 -13.26
C GLY A 295 -12.72 -21.20 -12.97
N ASN A 296 -12.86 -22.53 -12.93
CA ASN A 296 -11.74 -23.47 -12.83
C ASN A 296 -10.75 -23.30 -13.99
N TRP A 297 -11.24 -23.08 -15.22
CA TRP A 297 -10.37 -22.82 -16.38
C TRP A 297 -9.62 -21.49 -16.30
N LEU A 298 -10.27 -20.39 -15.92
CA LEU A 298 -9.59 -19.10 -15.83
C LEU A 298 -8.55 -19.11 -14.69
N ALA A 299 -8.87 -19.77 -13.57
CA ALA A 299 -7.92 -20.05 -12.50
C ALA A 299 -6.71 -20.87 -13.00
N ASP A 300 -6.94 -21.88 -13.83
CA ASP A 300 -5.86 -22.64 -14.47
C ASP A 300 -4.98 -21.79 -15.38
N GLN A 301 -5.54 -20.91 -16.20
CA GLN A 301 -4.73 -20.04 -17.08
C GLN A 301 -3.84 -19.09 -16.27
N ILE A 302 -4.41 -18.43 -15.26
CA ILE A 302 -3.68 -17.47 -14.42
C ILE A 302 -2.61 -18.19 -13.60
N ARG A 303 -2.93 -19.34 -12.99
CA ARG A 303 -1.98 -20.13 -12.19
C ARG A 303 -0.78 -20.61 -13.02
N ARG A 304 -0.99 -20.96 -14.30
CA ARG A 304 0.06 -21.46 -15.22
C ARG A 304 0.94 -20.34 -15.80
N ASN A 305 0.38 -19.16 -16.07
CA ASN A 305 1.11 -18.06 -16.70
C ASN A 305 1.73 -17.08 -15.70
N ARG A 306 1.45 -17.20 -14.39
CA ARG A 306 1.85 -16.24 -13.34
C ARG A 306 3.36 -15.93 -13.35
N VAL A 307 3.70 -14.65 -13.29
CA VAL A 307 5.08 -14.16 -13.28
C VAL A 307 5.82 -14.60 -12.01
N VAL A 308 7.03 -15.14 -12.17
CA VAL A 308 7.87 -15.67 -11.08
C VAL A 308 8.81 -14.60 -10.52
N GLU A 309 9.43 -13.79 -11.39
CA GLU A 309 10.28 -12.65 -11.04
C GLU A 309 10.04 -11.49 -12.03
N GLY A 310 10.18 -10.24 -11.56
CA GLY A 310 9.96 -9.02 -12.36
C GLY A 310 8.53 -8.42 -12.24
N PRO A 311 8.17 -7.47 -13.13
CA PRO A 311 6.87 -6.79 -13.13
C PRO A 311 5.69 -7.78 -13.13
N GLY A 312 4.72 -7.56 -12.23
CA GLY A 312 3.57 -8.45 -12.05
C GLY A 312 3.79 -9.68 -11.16
N THR A 313 4.99 -9.88 -10.60
CA THR A 313 5.23 -10.90 -9.55
C THR A 313 4.37 -10.61 -8.31
N PRO A 314 3.54 -11.55 -7.82
CA PRO A 314 2.76 -11.37 -6.61
C PRO A 314 3.61 -11.09 -5.37
N SER A 315 3.22 -10.10 -4.56
CA SER A 315 4.02 -9.66 -3.41
C SER A 315 4.20 -10.79 -2.39
N LYS A 316 5.35 -10.82 -1.71
CA LYS A 316 5.65 -11.83 -0.68
C LYS A 316 4.57 -11.89 0.41
N GLY A 317 3.97 -10.75 0.77
CA GLY A 317 2.92 -10.64 1.79
C GLY A 317 1.60 -11.30 1.39
N GLN A 318 1.24 -11.25 0.11
CA GLN A 318 -0.12 -11.55 -0.34
C GLN A 318 -0.22 -12.89 -1.09
N ARG A 319 0.85 -13.30 -1.79
CA ARG A 319 0.90 -14.42 -2.76
C ARG A 319 0.43 -15.81 -2.28
N TRP A 320 0.32 -16.03 -0.97
CA TRP A 320 -0.10 -17.31 -0.39
C TRP A 320 -1.41 -17.21 0.42
N CYS A 321 -1.97 -16.01 0.57
CA CYS A 321 -3.04 -15.73 1.52
C CYS A 321 -4.34 -16.51 1.26
N THR A 322 -4.64 -16.84 0.00
CA THR A 322 -5.91 -17.45 -0.44
C THR A 322 -5.79 -18.92 -0.86
N LEU A 323 -4.61 -19.55 -0.75
CA LEU A 323 -4.40 -20.94 -1.19
C LEU A 323 -5.27 -21.95 -0.41
N HIS A 324 -5.46 -21.72 0.88
CA HIS A 324 -6.31 -22.57 1.73
C HIS A 324 -7.80 -22.50 1.33
N THR A 325 -8.33 -21.32 0.97
CA THR A 325 -9.70 -21.20 0.46
C THR A 325 -9.83 -21.70 -0.98
N GLU A 326 -8.82 -21.52 -1.84
CA GLU A 326 -8.77 -22.15 -3.18
C GLU A 326 -8.90 -23.68 -3.08
N PHE A 327 -8.12 -24.31 -2.20
CA PHE A 327 -8.20 -25.76 -1.96
C PHE A 327 -9.58 -26.22 -1.46
N LEU A 328 -10.20 -25.49 -0.53
CA LEU A 328 -11.52 -25.82 0.03
C LEU A 328 -12.68 -25.55 -0.95
N TRP A 329 -12.54 -24.55 -1.81
CA TRP A 329 -13.58 -24.12 -2.76
C TRP A 329 -13.38 -24.64 -4.18
N TYR A 330 -12.33 -25.41 -4.46
CA TYR A 330 -12.27 -26.19 -5.70
C TYR A 330 -13.33 -27.30 -5.73
N ASP A 331 -13.87 -27.59 -6.91
CA ASP A 331 -14.79 -28.70 -7.17
C ASP A 331 -14.25 -29.50 -8.36
N ALA A 332 -13.56 -30.60 -8.06
CA ALA A 332 -12.92 -31.45 -9.07
C ALA A 332 -13.91 -32.20 -9.99
N SER A 333 -15.23 -32.12 -9.72
CA SER A 333 -16.26 -32.62 -10.64
C SER A 333 -16.55 -31.64 -11.79
N LEU A 334 -16.15 -30.37 -11.65
CA LEU A 334 -16.24 -29.34 -12.68
C LEU A 334 -14.91 -29.29 -13.44
N HIS A 335 -14.85 -29.98 -14.58
CA HIS A 335 -13.65 -29.99 -15.43
C HIS A 335 -13.31 -28.58 -15.95
N SER A 336 -12.03 -28.32 -16.18
CA SER A 336 -11.50 -27.06 -16.71
C SER A 336 -11.97 -26.84 -18.16
N VAL A 337 -12.97 -25.97 -18.37
CA VAL A 337 -13.63 -25.71 -19.67
C VAL A 337 -13.64 -24.20 -20.00
N PRO A 338 -13.04 -23.76 -21.13
CA PRO A 338 -13.03 -22.35 -21.51
C PRO A 338 -14.44 -21.79 -21.75
N PRO A 339 -14.68 -20.49 -21.52
CA PRO A 339 -15.87 -19.80 -21.99
C PRO A 339 -16.06 -19.99 -23.52
N PRO A 340 -17.31 -20.10 -24.03
CA PRO A 340 -17.57 -20.38 -25.45
C PRO A 340 -17.04 -19.32 -26.45
N ASP A 341 -16.62 -18.16 -25.98
CA ASP A 341 -16.04 -17.08 -26.80
C ASP A 341 -14.52 -16.88 -26.58
N TYR A 342 -13.86 -17.79 -25.86
CA TYR A 342 -12.40 -17.77 -25.71
C TYR A 342 -11.69 -17.84 -27.08
N GLY A 343 -10.64 -17.04 -27.24
CA GLY A 343 -9.90 -16.93 -28.50
C GLY A 343 -10.57 -16.04 -29.56
N ILE A 344 -11.76 -15.49 -29.29
CA ILE A 344 -12.45 -14.52 -30.13
C ILE A 344 -12.34 -13.13 -29.48
N PRO A 345 -11.75 -12.13 -30.14
CA PRO A 345 -11.75 -10.75 -29.64
C PRO A 345 -13.19 -10.27 -29.43
N LYS A 346 -13.50 -9.87 -28.20
CA LYS A 346 -14.85 -9.53 -27.74
C LYS A 346 -14.85 -8.15 -27.12
N LEU A 347 -15.80 -7.31 -27.55
CA LEU A 347 -16.13 -6.06 -26.89
C LEU A 347 -17.03 -6.34 -25.67
N HIS A 348 -16.75 -5.68 -24.55
CA HIS A 348 -17.56 -5.69 -23.35
C HIS A 348 -17.61 -4.28 -22.76
N TYR A 349 -18.71 -3.94 -22.10
CA TYR A 349 -18.92 -2.65 -21.44
C TYR A 349 -19.52 -2.91 -20.06
N PHE A 350 -18.85 -2.41 -19.04
CA PHE A 350 -19.28 -2.38 -17.65
C PHE A 350 -20.11 -1.10 -17.44
N GLU A 351 -21.44 -1.20 -17.48
CA GLU A 351 -22.31 -0.02 -17.47
C GLU A 351 -22.52 0.62 -16.09
N ASP A 352 -22.04 0.00 -15.01
CA ASP A 352 -21.91 0.65 -13.71
C ASP A 352 -20.53 1.29 -13.53
N TRP A 353 -19.46 0.56 -13.84
CA TRP A 353 -18.08 1.06 -13.72
C TRP A 353 -17.74 2.16 -14.75
N GLY A 354 -18.41 2.16 -15.90
CA GLY A 354 -18.12 3.07 -17.02
C GLY A 354 -16.87 2.69 -17.82
N VAL A 355 -16.52 1.40 -17.85
CA VAL A 355 -15.32 0.88 -18.53
C VAL A 355 -15.70 0.01 -19.73
N VAL A 356 -15.09 0.27 -20.87
CA VAL A 356 -15.12 -0.60 -22.06
C VAL A 356 -13.82 -1.40 -22.13
N THR A 357 -13.91 -2.67 -22.52
CA THR A 357 -12.74 -3.51 -22.84
C THR A 357 -12.97 -4.28 -24.15
N TYR A 358 -11.92 -4.47 -24.93
CA TYR A 358 -11.91 -5.30 -26.13
C TYR A 358 -10.69 -6.24 -26.13
N GLY A 359 -10.89 -7.50 -26.53
CA GLY A 359 -9.80 -8.47 -26.69
C GLY A 359 -9.22 -9.03 -25.39
N SER A 360 -10.02 -9.01 -24.32
CA SER A 360 -9.70 -9.62 -23.03
C SER A 360 -9.44 -11.13 -23.09
N ALA A 361 -8.55 -11.63 -22.23
CA ALA A 361 -8.34 -13.05 -21.97
C ALA A 361 -8.04 -13.91 -23.23
N LEU A 362 -7.30 -13.33 -24.17
CA LEU A 362 -6.76 -14.01 -25.35
C LEU A 362 -5.38 -14.65 -25.06
N PRO A 363 -4.89 -15.55 -25.93
CA PRO A 363 -3.46 -15.84 -26.01
C PRO A 363 -2.66 -14.57 -26.35
N ALA A 364 -1.42 -14.47 -25.84
CA ALA A 364 -0.47 -13.45 -26.29
C ALA A 364 0.13 -13.87 -27.64
N GLU A 365 -0.51 -13.41 -28.72
CA GLU A 365 -0.13 -13.69 -30.12
C GLU A 365 -0.18 -12.38 -30.94
N ILE A 366 0.48 -12.37 -32.10
CA ILE A 366 0.40 -11.27 -33.07
C ILE A 366 -1.07 -11.10 -33.52
N ASN A 367 -1.51 -9.84 -33.66
CA ASN A 367 -2.89 -9.46 -33.97
C ASN A 367 -3.94 -9.92 -32.92
N ARG A 368 -3.54 -10.16 -31.66
CA ARG A 368 -4.45 -10.29 -30.51
C ARG A 368 -4.35 -9.04 -29.63
N PRO A 369 -5.15 -8.01 -29.91
CA PRO A 369 -5.06 -6.74 -29.20
C PRO A 369 -5.80 -6.81 -27.87
N PHE A 370 -5.37 -6.00 -26.92
CA PHE A 370 -6.26 -5.50 -25.86
C PHE A 370 -6.43 -3.99 -26.00
N LEU A 371 -7.64 -3.51 -25.77
CA LEU A 371 -7.98 -2.10 -25.72
C LEU A 371 -8.93 -1.88 -24.55
N SER A 372 -8.68 -0.87 -23.72
CA SER A 372 -9.66 -0.41 -22.71
C SER A 372 -9.93 1.08 -22.84
N PHE A 373 -11.07 1.52 -22.30
CA PHE A 373 -11.44 2.92 -22.21
C PHE A 373 -12.31 3.16 -20.96
N LYS A 374 -12.00 4.15 -20.13
CA LYS A 374 -12.82 4.55 -18.98
C LYS A 374 -13.47 5.91 -19.21
N SER A 375 -14.78 6.01 -19.03
CA SER A 375 -15.48 7.29 -18.89
C SER A 375 -16.79 7.04 -18.15
N GLY A 376 -16.78 7.23 -16.83
CA GLY A 376 -17.82 6.79 -15.92
C GLY A 376 -18.06 7.72 -14.73
N LYS A 377 -19.06 7.38 -13.92
CA LYS A 377 -19.39 8.10 -12.69
C LYS A 377 -18.44 7.70 -11.56
N LEU A 378 -18.02 8.68 -10.77
CA LEU A 378 -17.27 8.46 -9.53
C LEU A 378 -18.00 7.48 -8.59
N GLY A 379 -17.27 6.49 -8.06
CA GLY A 379 -17.83 5.39 -7.27
C GLY A 379 -18.59 4.31 -8.08
N GLY A 380 -18.62 4.44 -9.41
CA GLY A 380 -19.57 3.71 -10.26
C GLY A 380 -20.98 4.31 -10.21
N ARG A 381 -21.76 4.03 -11.26
CA ARG A 381 -23.13 4.53 -11.44
C ARG A 381 -24.02 4.22 -10.24
N ALA A 382 -23.91 3.04 -9.62
CA ALA A 382 -24.71 2.65 -8.46
C ALA A 382 -24.46 3.58 -7.27
N ILE A 383 -23.21 3.74 -6.83
CA ILE A 383 -22.87 4.60 -5.69
C ILE A 383 -23.23 6.06 -5.99
N TYR A 384 -22.86 6.54 -7.17
CA TYR A 384 -23.18 7.89 -7.60
C TYR A 384 -24.69 8.16 -7.58
N ASP A 385 -25.50 7.30 -8.20
CA ASP A 385 -26.95 7.51 -8.25
C ASP A 385 -27.60 7.29 -6.88
N ILE A 386 -27.05 6.44 -6.00
CA ILE A 386 -27.49 6.31 -4.61
C ILE A 386 -27.26 7.60 -3.82
N VAL A 387 -26.09 8.22 -3.96
CA VAL A 387 -25.75 9.50 -3.33
C VAL A 387 -26.61 10.63 -3.89
N HIS A 388 -26.57 10.87 -5.20
CA HIS A 388 -27.17 12.06 -5.82
C HIS A 388 -28.69 12.00 -5.92
N LYS A 389 -29.30 10.80 -5.94
CA LYS A 389 -30.77 10.63 -5.87
C LYS A 389 -31.27 10.36 -4.45
N ASN A 390 -30.37 10.38 -3.45
CA ASN A 390 -30.68 10.17 -2.03
C ASN A 390 -31.48 8.88 -1.79
N LYS A 391 -30.94 7.75 -2.24
CA LYS A 391 -31.50 6.40 -2.08
C LYS A 391 -31.06 5.79 -0.74
N TYR A 392 -31.79 4.81 -0.22
CA TYR A 392 -31.49 4.12 1.05
C TYR A 392 -31.34 5.08 2.24
N LYS A 393 -32.27 6.04 2.36
CA LYS A 393 -32.23 7.20 3.29
C LYS A 393 -32.03 6.87 4.77
N GLU A 394 -32.39 5.65 5.18
CA GLU A 394 -32.20 5.16 6.55
C GLU A 394 -30.74 4.76 6.85
N TRP A 395 -29.92 4.54 5.81
CA TRP A 395 -28.56 4.00 5.89
C TRP A 395 -27.49 4.92 5.30
N VAL A 396 -27.84 5.70 4.27
CA VAL A 396 -26.93 6.51 3.46
C VAL A 396 -27.19 8.00 3.70
N LYS A 397 -26.11 8.77 3.88
CA LYS A 397 -26.12 10.22 4.09
C LYS A 397 -25.07 10.89 3.18
N GLY A 398 -25.25 10.69 1.88
CA GLY A 398 -24.31 11.13 0.85
C GLY A 398 -22.94 10.43 0.93
N TRP A 399 -21.91 11.08 0.40
CA TRP A 399 -20.56 10.53 0.25
C TRP A 399 -19.89 10.04 1.54
N ARG A 400 -20.34 10.46 2.73
CA ARG A 400 -19.85 9.93 4.03
C ARG A 400 -20.02 8.40 4.15
N ASN A 401 -20.99 7.81 3.44
CA ASN A 401 -21.27 6.38 3.49
C ASN A 401 -20.55 5.55 2.42
N PHE A 402 -19.57 6.12 1.71
CA PHE A 402 -18.74 5.45 0.72
C PHE A 402 -17.29 5.98 0.80
N ASN A 403 -16.36 5.42 0.02
CA ASN A 403 -14.99 5.95 -0.10
C ASN A 403 -14.45 5.75 -1.53
N ALA A 404 -14.41 6.80 -2.34
CA ALA A 404 -13.83 6.76 -3.69
C ALA A 404 -12.33 7.13 -3.71
N GLY A 405 -11.65 7.16 -2.56
CA GLY A 405 -10.27 7.62 -2.44
C GLY A 405 -9.23 6.85 -3.27
N HIS A 406 -9.51 5.59 -3.61
CA HIS A 406 -8.65 4.72 -4.45
C HIS A 406 -8.87 4.88 -5.96
N GLU A 407 -9.93 5.58 -6.41
CA GLU A 407 -10.07 5.94 -7.83
C GLU A 407 -9.08 7.06 -8.21
N HIS A 408 -8.95 7.31 -9.51
CA HIS A 408 -8.03 8.30 -10.09
C HIS A 408 -8.79 9.44 -10.80
N PRO A 409 -8.13 10.58 -11.09
CA PRO A 409 -8.57 11.56 -12.09
C PRO A 409 -8.29 11.02 -13.51
N ASP A 410 -9.04 10.00 -13.91
CA ASP A 410 -8.81 9.11 -15.06
C ASP A 410 -9.97 9.07 -16.08
N GLN A 411 -10.89 10.02 -16.05
CA GLN A 411 -12.03 10.01 -16.96
C GLN A 411 -11.59 10.33 -18.41
N ASN A 412 -12.10 9.59 -19.38
CA ASN A 412 -11.57 9.47 -20.75
C ASN A 412 -10.17 8.80 -20.86
N SER A 413 -9.67 8.06 -19.86
CA SER A 413 -8.43 7.26 -20.02
C SER A 413 -8.62 6.08 -20.98
N PHE A 414 -7.51 5.55 -21.49
CA PHE A 414 -7.48 4.34 -22.30
C PHE A 414 -6.16 3.57 -22.11
N THR A 415 -6.17 2.27 -22.43
CA THR A 415 -4.94 1.46 -22.56
C THR A 415 -4.96 0.66 -23.86
N PHE A 416 -3.79 0.36 -24.41
CA PHE A 416 -3.65 -0.37 -25.68
C PHE A 416 -2.46 -1.33 -25.65
N ALA A 417 -2.73 -2.62 -25.91
CA ALA A 417 -1.73 -3.68 -26.01
C ALA A 417 -1.92 -4.49 -27.31
N PRO A 418 -1.50 -3.97 -28.47
CA PRO A 418 -1.85 -4.46 -29.82
C PRO A 418 -1.55 -5.94 -30.15
N ASN A 419 -0.47 -6.50 -29.59
CA ASN A 419 -0.11 -7.93 -29.73
C ASN A 419 -0.05 -8.63 -28.34
N GLY A 420 -0.85 -8.16 -27.38
CA GLY A 420 -0.67 -8.44 -25.96
C GLY A 420 0.48 -7.68 -25.29
N VAL A 421 1.44 -7.15 -26.07
CA VAL A 421 2.51 -6.27 -25.61
C VAL A 421 1.93 -4.93 -25.13
N PRO A 422 2.09 -4.53 -23.86
CA PRO A 422 1.55 -3.27 -23.34
C PRO A 422 2.28 -2.07 -23.95
N PHE A 423 1.58 -1.29 -24.79
CA PHE A 423 2.14 -0.09 -25.42
C PHE A 423 1.72 1.17 -24.66
N ILE A 424 0.41 1.41 -24.53
CA ILE A 424 -0.15 2.46 -23.67
C ILE A 424 -0.76 1.79 -22.44
N THR A 425 -0.31 2.13 -21.24
CA THR A 425 -0.67 1.46 -19.98
C THR A 425 -1.23 2.44 -18.96
N GLU A 426 -2.02 1.97 -17.99
CA GLU A 426 -2.19 2.74 -16.75
C GLU A 426 -0.88 2.78 -15.95
N ALA A 427 -0.77 3.74 -15.02
CA ALA A 427 0.45 4.03 -14.26
C ALA A 427 0.55 3.31 -12.90
N LEU A 428 -0.41 2.42 -12.57
CA LEU A 428 -0.52 1.69 -11.29
C LEU A 428 -0.77 2.62 -10.08
N TYR A 429 -0.81 2.04 -8.87
CA TYR A 429 -0.95 2.74 -7.59
C TYR A 429 0.06 3.88 -7.46
N GLY A 430 -0.42 5.12 -7.54
CA GLY A 430 0.37 6.35 -7.51
C GLY A 430 -0.41 7.55 -6.96
N PRO A 431 0.22 8.74 -7.01
CA PRO A 431 -0.43 10.01 -6.69
C PRO A 431 -1.68 10.30 -7.52
N LYS A 432 -2.67 10.92 -6.89
CA LYS A 432 -3.97 11.29 -7.48
C LYS A 432 -3.89 12.59 -8.30
N TYR A 433 -2.98 12.60 -9.27
CA TYR A 433 -2.77 13.69 -10.22
C TYR A 433 -3.31 13.33 -11.61
N THR A 434 -3.89 14.29 -12.32
CA THR A 434 -4.52 14.10 -13.64
C THR A 434 -3.50 13.60 -14.66
N PHE A 435 -2.29 14.16 -14.66
CA PHE A 435 -1.20 13.79 -15.57
C PHE A 435 -0.54 12.41 -15.31
N PHE A 436 -1.03 11.62 -14.34
CA PHE A 436 -0.61 10.23 -14.18
C PHE A 436 -1.55 9.21 -14.83
N ASN A 437 -2.61 9.68 -15.49
CA ASN A 437 -3.54 8.85 -16.26
C ASN A 437 -3.51 9.28 -17.73
N ASN A 438 -3.96 8.42 -18.63
CA ASN A 438 -3.93 8.67 -20.08
C ASN A 438 -4.99 9.68 -20.55
N VAL A 439 -5.00 10.91 -20.02
CA VAL A 439 -6.08 11.92 -20.14
C VAL A 439 -5.56 13.30 -20.54
N LEU A 440 -6.42 14.33 -20.55
CA LEU A 440 -6.07 15.73 -20.84
C LEU A 440 -6.00 16.60 -19.57
N MET A 441 -5.15 17.62 -19.63
CA MET A 441 -5.24 18.83 -18.80
C MET A 441 -5.38 20.06 -19.70
N PHE A 442 -5.97 21.14 -19.18
CA PHE A 442 -6.26 22.37 -19.91
C PHE A 442 -5.54 23.58 -19.30
N SER A 443 -5.29 24.63 -20.07
CA SER A 443 -4.67 25.87 -19.62
C SER A 443 -5.17 27.09 -20.40
N PRO A 444 -5.14 28.30 -19.81
CA PRO A 444 -4.83 28.60 -18.40
C PRO A 444 -5.88 28.08 -17.41
N ALA A 445 -5.40 27.66 -16.23
CA ALA A 445 -6.22 27.34 -15.07
C ALA A 445 -7.05 28.55 -14.61
N VAL A 446 -8.33 28.32 -14.35
CA VAL A 446 -9.26 29.33 -13.80
C VAL A 446 -9.34 29.24 -12.28
N SER A 447 -9.11 28.05 -11.73
CA SER A 447 -9.11 27.79 -10.29
C SER A 447 -7.70 27.55 -9.75
N LYS A 448 -7.61 27.24 -8.45
CA LYS A 448 -6.35 26.94 -7.79
C LYS A 448 -5.91 25.50 -8.04
N SER A 449 -5.31 25.26 -9.19
CA SER A 449 -4.67 23.98 -9.53
C SER A 449 -3.42 23.69 -8.69
N CYS A 450 -3.06 22.40 -8.62
CA CYS A 450 -1.78 21.90 -8.13
C CYS A 450 -0.62 22.18 -9.12
N PHE A 451 -0.92 22.30 -10.41
CA PHE A 451 0.04 22.28 -11.52
C PHE A 451 -0.11 23.49 -12.48
N SER A 452 -0.53 24.64 -11.95
CA SER A 452 -0.67 25.90 -12.70
C SER A 452 0.55 26.18 -13.61
N PRO A 453 0.33 26.55 -14.89
CA PRO A 453 -0.92 27.03 -15.49
C PRO A 453 -1.91 25.93 -15.93
N TRP A 454 -1.63 24.64 -15.70
CA TRP A 454 -2.53 23.55 -16.09
C TRP A 454 -3.58 23.26 -15.01
N GLU A 455 -4.83 22.99 -15.41
CA GLU A 455 -5.93 22.50 -14.57
C GLU A 455 -6.41 21.14 -15.11
N GLY A 456 -6.58 20.18 -14.20
CA GLY A 456 -6.96 18.81 -14.52
C GLY A 456 -8.42 18.51 -14.17
N GLN A 457 -8.68 17.26 -13.78
CA GLN A 457 -10.02 16.82 -13.38
C GLN A 457 -10.34 17.24 -11.93
N VAL A 458 -11.62 17.49 -11.64
CA VAL A 458 -12.08 18.09 -10.36
C VAL A 458 -11.80 17.22 -9.12
N THR A 459 -11.43 15.95 -9.32
CA THR A 459 -11.08 14.97 -8.29
C THR A 459 -9.59 14.94 -7.94
N GLU A 460 -8.74 15.68 -8.67
CA GLU A 460 -7.30 15.81 -8.42
C GLU A 460 -6.99 16.42 -7.03
N ASP A 461 -6.00 15.85 -6.32
CA ASP A 461 -5.57 16.34 -5.01
C ASP A 461 -4.05 16.52 -4.93
N CYS A 462 -3.64 17.73 -4.55
CA CYS A 462 -2.24 18.11 -4.34
C CYS A 462 -1.61 17.42 -3.11
N SER A 463 -2.39 16.79 -2.22
CA SER A 463 -1.85 15.94 -1.14
C SER A 463 -1.26 14.62 -1.64
N SER A 464 -1.47 14.30 -2.92
CA SER A 464 -1.08 13.07 -3.62
C SER A 464 -1.85 11.81 -3.21
N LYS A 465 -2.18 11.61 -1.93
CA LYS A 465 -2.46 10.27 -1.39
C LYS A 465 -3.84 9.71 -1.77
N TRP A 466 -4.87 10.52 -1.58
CA TRP A 466 -6.27 10.12 -1.68
C TRP A 466 -7.00 11.02 -2.68
N LEU A 467 -7.95 10.46 -3.42
CA LEU A 467 -8.74 11.22 -4.37
C LEU A 467 -9.63 12.24 -3.65
N LYS A 468 -9.82 13.44 -4.21
CA LYS A 468 -10.89 14.33 -3.75
C LYS A 468 -12.24 13.80 -4.26
N TYR A 469 -13.14 13.42 -3.36
CA TYR A 469 -14.47 12.89 -3.74
C TYR A 469 -15.65 13.33 -2.86
N LYS A 470 -15.43 13.86 -1.65
CA LYS A 470 -16.53 14.11 -0.70
C LYS A 470 -17.30 15.42 -0.94
N HIS A 471 -16.65 16.43 -1.49
CA HIS A 471 -17.06 17.84 -1.42
C HIS A 471 -16.74 18.61 -2.70
N ASP A 472 -17.45 19.71 -2.91
CA ASP A 472 -17.42 20.56 -4.12
C ASP A 472 -17.69 19.78 -5.41
N LEU A 473 -17.32 20.35 -6.57
CA LEU A 473 -17.43 19.74 -7.91
C LEU A 473 -16.88 18.31 -7.99
N ALA A 474 -15.93 17.96 -7.12
CA ALA A 474 -15.35 16.62 -7.05
C ALA A 474 -16.39 15.54 -6.71
N ALA A 475 -17.40 15.88 -5.91
CA ALA A 475 -18.50 14.97 -5.54
C ALA A 475 -19.41 14.63 -6.73
N ASP A 476 -19.58 15.56 -7.67
CA ASP A 476 -20.43 15.44 -8.86
C ASP A 476 -19.71 14.81 -10.07
N CYS A 477 -18.42 14.50 -9.95
CA CYS A 477 -17.55 14.08 -11.06
C CYS A 477 -18.07 12.87 -11.86
N GLN A 478 -18.18 13.03 -13.18
CA GLN A 478 -18.62 11.99 -14.10
C GLN A 478 -18.06 12.15 -15.52
N GLY A 479 -17.39 11.10 -16.01
CA GLY A 479 -17.32 10.81 -17.45
C GLY A 479 -18.55 10.03 -17.93
N ARG A 480 -18.67 9.83 -19.24
CA ARG A 480 -19.73 9.02 -19.87
C ARG A 480 -19.24 8.38 -21.16
N VAL A 481 -19.25 7.05 -21.24
CA VAL A 481 -19.21 6.33 -22.53
C VAL A 481 -20.51 6.61 -23.31
N VAL A 482 -20.38 7.26 -24.47
CA VAL A 482 -21.49 7.62 -25.37
C VAL A 482 -21.84 6.46 -26.29
N ALA A 483 -20.82 5.78 -26.81
CA ALA A 483 -20.94 4.65 -27.72
C ALA A 483 -19.76 3.69 -27.56
N ALA A 484 -20.03 2.40 -27.68
CA ALA A 484 -19.02 1.36 -27.80
C ALA A 484 -19.58 0.29 -28.75
N MET A 485 -18.92 0.05 -29.88
CA MET A 485 -19.38 -0.84 -30.95
C MET A 485 -18.20 -1.56 -31.62
N GLU A 486 -18.38 -2.83 -31.96
CA GLU A 486 -17.53 -3.55 -32.92
C GLU A 486 -18.36 -3.83 -34.17
N ARG A 487 -17.80 -3.56 -35.35
CA ARG A 487 -18.39 -3.92 -36.65
C ARG A 487 -17.30 -4.33 -37.62
N SER A 488 -17.33 -5.60 -38.05
CA SER A 488 -16.40 -6.17 -39.04
C SER A 488 -14.92 -6.13 -38.62
N GLY A 489 -14.64 -6.36 -37.33
CA GLY A 489 -13.30 -6.35 -36.76
C GLY A 489 -12.80 -4.95 -36.35
N VAL A 490 -13.48 -3.89 -36.77
CA VAL A 490 -13.18 -2.51 -36.39
C VAL A 490 -13.99 -2.12 -35.15
N VAL A 491 -13.32 -1.55 -34.16
CA VAL A 491 -13.94 -1.10 -32.90
C VAL A 491 -14.03 0.42 -32.87
N PHE A 492 -15.21 0.96 -32.54
CA PHE A 492 -15.45 2.37 -32.29
C PHE A 492 -15.90 2.59 -30.84
N ILE A 493 -15.23 3.49 -30.12
CA ILE A 493 -15.62 3.94 -28.78
C ILE A 493 -15.64 5.47 -28.77
N ARG A 494 -16.67 6.09 -28.17
CA ARG A 494 -16.72 7.53 -27.88
C ARG A 494 -17.05 7.74 -26.40
N GLY A 495 -16.27 8.56 -25.71
CA GLY A 495 -16.60 9.10 -24.38
C GLY A 495 -16.79 10.61 -24.41
N GLU A 496 -17.52 11.13 -23.44
CA GLU A 496 -17.74 12.56 -23.17
C GLU A 496 -17.21 12.88 -21.77
N GLY A 497 -16.30 13.86 -21.68
CA GLY A 497 -15.47 14.10 -20.51
C GLY A 497 -15.81 15.37 -19.71
N VAL A 498 -16.65 16.28 -20.21
CA VAL A 498 -16.91 17.60 -19.59
C VAL A 498 -17.24 17.51 -18.08
N GLY A 499 -18.05 16.52 -17.67
CA GLY A 499 -18.45 16.33 -16.27
C GLY A 499 -17.34 15.91 -15.30
N ALA A 500 -16.09 15.74 -15.78
CA ALA A 500 -14.91 15.53 -14.95
C ALA A 500 -14.04 16.78 -14.76
N TYR A 501 -14.35 17.90 -15.43
CA TYR A 501 -13.57 19.13 -15.40
C TYR A 501 -14.36 20.30 -14.79
N ASN A 502 -13.66 21.36 -14.37
CA ASN A 502 -14.30 22.54 -13.78
C ASN A 502 -15.17 23.28 -14.82
N PRO A 503 -16.49 23.50 -14.58
CA PRO A 503 -17.36 24.24 -15.50
C PRO A 503 -16.88 25.66 -15.83
N GLU A 504 -16.09 26.30 -14.95
CA GLU A 504 -15.52 27.63 -15.21
C GLU A 504 -14.51 27.66 -16.38
N LEU A 505 -14.01 26.49 -16.82
CA LEU A 505 -13.19 26.34 -18.04
C LEU A 505 -14.04 26.48 -19.32
N LYS A 506 -15.37 26.39 -19.21
CA LYS A 506 -16.36 26.48 -20.30
C LYS A 506 -16.10 25.50 -21.46
N LEU A 507 -15.87 24.24 -21.09
CA LEU A 507 -15.84 23.11 -22.01
C LEU A 507 -17.28 22.70 -22.34
N LYS A 508 -17.71 22.96 -23.58
CA LYS A 508 -19.05 22.64 -24.08
C LYS A 508 -19.16 21.16 -24.50
N ASN A 509 -18.08 20.60 -25.06
CA ASN A 509 -17.88 19.16 -25.25
C ASN A 509 -16.38 18.84 -25.12
N PHE A 510 -16.06 17.66 -24.56
CA PHE A 510 -14.75 17.04 -24.63
C PHE A 510 -14.95 15.56 -25.00
N GLN A 511 -14.98 15.29 -26.31
CA GLN A 511 -15.27 13.97 -26.85
C GLN A 511 -14.00 13.26 -27.30
N ARG A 512 -13.66 12.17 -26.62
CA ARG A 512 -12.58 11.28 -27.02
C ARG A 512 -13.13 10.13 -27.85
N ASN A 513 -12.57 9.92 -29.03
CA ASN A 513 -12.95 8.88 -29.99
C ASN A 513 -11.79 7.89 -30.16
N LEU A 514 -12.04 6.59 -30.02
CA LEU A 514 -11.07 5.53 -30.32
C LEU A 514 -11.61 4.68 -31.48
N LEU A 515 -10.78 4.47 -32.50
CA LEU A 515 -11.09 3.69 -33.70
C LEU A 515 -9.97 2.67 -33.94
N LEU A 516 -10.18 1.41 -33.54
CA LEU A 516 -9.24 0.32 -33.78
C LEU A 516 -9.45 -0.21 -35.21
N LEU A 517 -8.73 0.35 -36.17
CA LEU A 517 -8.85 0.08 -37.61
C LEU A 517 -8.31 -1.32 -37.97
N HIS A 518 -7.28 -1.76 -37.26
CA HIS A 518 -6.67 -3.09 -37.32
C HIS A 518 -6.17 -3.42 -35.91
N PRO A 519 -6.00 -4.70 -35.49
CA PRO A 519 -5.40 -5.07 -34.22
C PRO A 519 -4.12 -4.30 -33.83
N GLN A 520 -3.28 -3.95 -34.81
CA GLN A 520 -2.05 -3.17 -34.63
C GLN A 520 -2.16 -1.70 -35.08
N LEU A 521 -3.36 -1.17 -35.36
CA LEU A 521 -3.59 0.22 -35.78
C LEU A 521 -4.78 0.84 -35.04
N LEU A 522 -4.49 1.67 -34.04
CA LEU A 522 -5.48 2.43 -33.29
C LEU A 522 -5.37 3.92 -33.66
N LEU A 523 -6.46 4.50 -34.12
CA LEU A 523 -6.63 5.94 -34.29
C LEU A 523 -7.39 6.50 -33.08
N LEU A 524 -6.89 7.57 -32.48
CA LEU A 524 -7.58 8.34 -31.44
C LEU A 524 -7.82 9.76 -31.95
N VAL A 525 -9.03 10.29 -31.74
CA VAL A 525 -9.39 11.68 -32.03
C VAL A 525 -10.04 12.31 -30.80
N ASP A 526 -9.35 13.27 -30.21
CA ASP A 526 -9.92 14.17 -29.20
C ASP A 526 -10.57 15.37 -29.89
N LEU A 527 -11.78 15.71 -29.46
CA LEU A 527 -12.55 16.85 -29.94
C LEU A 527 -12.93 17.72 -28.76
N ILE A 528 -12.46 18.97 -28.79
CA ILE A 528 -12.61 19.96 -27.72
C ILE A 528 -13.45 21.10 -28.30
N HIS A 529 -14.63 21.31 -27.73
CA HIS A 529 -15.57 22.36 -28.11
C HIS A 529 -15.65 23.34 -26.94
N LEU A 530 -15.25 24.58 -27.18
CA LEU A 530 -15.29 25.67 -26.21
C LEU A 530 -16.60 26.46 -26.34
N GLU A 531 -17.00 27.14 -25.26
CA GLU A 531 -17.94 28.26 -25.37
C GLU A 531 -17.19 29.51 -25.88
N ASP A 532 -17.92 30.43 -26.52
CA ASP A 532 -17.33 31.59 -27.23
C ASP A 532 -16.42 32.45 -26.35
N ASP A 533 -16.69 32.51 -25.04
CA ASP A 533 -15.93 33.25 -24.02
C ASP A 533 -15.21 32.35 -23.00
N SER A 534 -14.84 31.13 -23.41
CA SER A 534 -13.89 30.26 -22.69
C SER A 534 -12.51 30.93 -22.57
N PRO A 535 -11.82 30.82 -21.42
CA PRO A 535 -10.48 31.37 -21.23
C PRO A 535 -9.36 30.45 -21.76
N LEU A 536 -9.67 29.28 -22.34
CA LEU A 536 -8.68 28.26 -22.65
C LEU A 536 -7.87 28.55 -23.93
N GLU A 537 -6.54 28.37 -23.82
CA GLU A 537 -5.55 28.63 -24.89
C GLU A 537 -4.81 27.36 -25.36
N ALA A 538 -4.64 26.36 -24.48
CA ALA A 538 -3.98 25.09 -24.82
C ALA A 538 -4.49 23.91 -23.99
N ALA A 539 -4.54 22.73 -24.61
CA ALA A 539 -4.67 21.45 -23.93
C ALA A 539 -3.33 20.68 -23.96
N THR A 540 -3.13 19.72 -23.06
CA THR A 540 -2.02 18.76 -23.13
C THR A 540 -2.50 17.36 -22.78
N SER A 541 -2.14 16.39 -23.62
CA SER A 541 -2.60 14.99 -23.56
C SER A 541 -1.46 14.09 -23.10
N PHE A 542 -1.72 13.26 -22.08
CA PHE A 542 -0.73 12.34 -21.51
C PHE A 542 -0.90 10.91 -22.02
N PHE A 543 0.22 10.24 -22.29
CA PHE A 543 0.26 8.85 -22.77
C PHE A 543 1.38 8.08 -22.06
N HIS A 544 1.03 7.01 -21.35
CA HIS A 544 1.89 6.36 -20.36
C HIS A 544 2.40 4.98 -20.79
N ASN A 545 3.60 4.63 -20.32
CA ASN A 545 4.07 3.25 -20.23
C ASN A 545 4.85 3.07 -18.92
N VAL A 546 4.36 2.18 -18.06
CA VAL A 546 4.92 2.00 -16.71
C VAL A 546 6.27 1.25 -16.71
N ASP A 547 6.52 0.37 -17.69
CA ASP A 547 7.72 -0.47 -17.74
C ASP A 547 8.86 0.14 -18.58
N VAL A 548 8.54 0.83 -19.68
CA VAL A 548 9.49 1.22 -20.73
C VAL A 548 9.39 2.73 -21.02
N PRO A 549 10.50 3.50 -21.01
CA PRO A 549 10.47 4.90 -21.42
C PRO A 549 10.28 5.04 -22.95
N PHE A 550 9.65 6.12 -23.37
CA PHE A 550 9.51 6.47 -24.77
C PHE A 550 10.81 7.08 -25.34
N GLU A 551 11.01 6.93 -26.64
CA GLU A 551 12.00 7.65 -27.45
C GLU A 551 11.26 8.56 -28.45
N GLU A 552 11.81 9.75 -28.71
CA GLU A 552 11.26 10.72 -29.66
C GLU A 552 11.46 10.27 -31.12
N THR A 553 10.52 10.59 -32.01
CA THR A 553 10.66 10.41 -33.46
C THR A 553 9.95 11.51 -34.25
N VAL A 554 10.30 11.68 -35.52
CA VAL A 554 9.64 12.58 -36.47
C VAL A 554 9.78 11.99 -37.88
N ILE A 555 8.71 12.05 -38.67
CA ILE A 555 8.69 11.66 -40.09
C ILE A 555 7.87 12.71 -40.83
N ASP A 556 8.42 13.30 -41.90
CA ASP A 556 7.76 14.31 -42.75
C ASP A 556 7.07 15.43 -41.94
N ASP A 557 7.83 16.01 -41.00
CA ASP A 557 7.42 17.01 -40.00
C ASP A 557 6.30 16.59 -39.01
N VAL A 558 5.78 15.35 -39.10
CA VAL A 558 4.89 14.74 -38.11
C VAL A 558 5.70 14.19 -36.94
N HIS A 559 5.57 14.81 -35.77
CA HIS A 559 6.18 14.35 -34.53
C HIS A 559 5.51 13.07 -34.01
N GLY A 560 6.30 12.28 -33.29
CA GLY A 560 5.90 11.03 -32.70
C GLY A 560 6.79 10.60 -31.53
N ALA A 561 6.41 9.48 -30.94
CA ALA A 561 7.18 8.77 -29.92
C ALA A 561 7.08 7.26 -30.16
N PHE A 562 8.00 6.47 -29.61
CA PHE A 562 7.93 5.02 -29.69
C PHE A 562 8.55 4.34 -28.47
N ILE A 563 8.21 3.07 -28.23
CA ILE A 563 8.94 2.19 -27.32
C ILE A 563 9.62 1.07 -28.10
N ARG A 564 10.75 0.57 -27.59
CA ARG A 564 11.41 -0.63 -28.10
C ARG A 564 11.00 -1.86 -27.28
N HIS A 565 10.57 -2.90 -27.97
CA HIS A 565 10.29 -4.21 -27.38
C HIS A 565 10.97 -5.30 -28.20
N HIS A 566 10.95 -6.56 -27.74
CA HIS A 566 11.77 -7.63 -28.34
C HIS A 566 11.27 -8.12 -29.70
N ASP A 567 10.03 -7.82 -30.05
CA ASP A 567 9.35 -8.12 -31.33
C ASP A 567 9.33 -6.91 -32.29
N GLY A 568 9.74 -5.72 -31.86
CA GLY A 568 9.89 -4.54 -32.71
C GLY A 568 9.71 -3.20 -31.99
N MET A 569 9.36 -2.17 -32.76
CA MET A 569 9.06 -0.82 -32.25
C MET A 569 7.57 -0.56 -32.32
N TYR A 570 6.97 -0.16 -31.20
CA TYR A 570 5.59 0.30 -31.12
C TYR A 570 5.60 1.82 -31.16
N LYS A 571 4.97 2.42 -32.19
CA LYS A 571 5.10 3.85 -32.53
C LYS A 571 3.78 4.58 -32.32
N MET A 572 3.84 5.86 -32.00
CA MET A 572 2.71 6.79 -32.03
C MET A 572 3.12 8.08 -32.74
N TYR A 573 2.23 8.62 -33.57
CA TYR A 573 2.39 9.91 -34.25
C TYR A 573 1.14 10.77 -34.03
N TRP A 574 1.27 12.08 -34.09
CA TRP A 574 0.14 12.99 -33.85
C TRP A 574 0.19 14.25 -34.69
N MET A 575 -0.99 14.84 -34.92
CA MET A 575 -1.17 16.17 -35.49
C MET A 575 -2.55 16.71 -35.09
N ASP A 576 -2.74 18.02 -35.21
CA ASP A 576 -4.05 18.64 -35.10
C ASP A 576 -4.83 18.60 -36.44
N ASP A 577 -6.06 19.09 -36.45
CA ASP A 577 -6.91 19.12 -37.66
C ASP A 577 -6.51 20.11 -38.75
N THR A 578 -5.43 20.87 -38.55
CA THR A 578 -4.76 21.66 -39.60
C THR A 578 -3.50 20.96 -40.14
N GLY A 579 -3.17 19.78 -39.63
CA GLY A 579 -1.94 19.04 -39.95
C GLY A 579 -0.70 19.53 -39.20
N TYR A 580 -0.84 20.44 -38.23
CA TYR A 580 0.29 20.89 -37.42
C TYR A 580 0.61 19.86 -36.33
N SER A 581 1.90 19.56 -36.16
CA SER A 581 2.39 18.58 -35.18
C SER A 581 3.41 19.24 -34.25
N GLU A 582 3.00 19.53 -33.02
CA GLU A 582 3.88 20.09 -31.99
C GLU A 582 4.82 19.01 -31.42
N LYS A 583 6.05 19.37 -31.04
CA LYS A 583 6.96 18.44 -30.37
C LYS A 583 6.52 18.19 -28.92
N ALA A 584 6.30 16.93 -28.57
CA ALA A 584 6.03 16.48 -27.21
C ALA A 584 7.22 16.62 -26.25
N THR A 585 6.95 16.62 -24.94
CA THR A 585 7.97 16.29 -23.93
C THR A 585 7.85 14.83 -23.54
N VAL A 586 8.98 14.11 -23.51
CA VAL A 586 9.06 12.77 -22.91
C VAL A 586 9.64 12.87 -21.51
N ALA A 587 9.05 12.19 -20.54
CA ALA A 587 9.47 12.21 -19.14
C ALA A 587 9.36 10.84 -18.45
N SER A 588 10.30 10.58 -17.55
CA SER A 588 10.21 9.50 -16.55
C SER A 588 10.02 10.13 -15.17
N LYS A 589 8.97 9.74 -14.43
CA LYS A 589 8.61 10.36 -13.16
C LYS A 589 8.49 9.30 -12.08
N MET A 590 9.36 9.37 -11.07
CA MET A 590 9.28 8.52 -9.89
C MET A 590 8.14 8.96 -8.96
N TYR A 591 7.54 7.99 -8.26
CA TYR A 591 6.54 8.26 -7.23
C TYR A 591 7.19 8.63 -5.87
N PRO A 592 6.46 9.35 -4.99
CA PRO A 592 6.92 9.66 -3.64
C PRO A 592 7.24 8.42 -2.79
N GLN A 593 8.02 8.59 -1.73
CA GLN A 593 8.28 7.52 -0.77
C GLN A 593 6.97 7.10 -0.07
N GLY A 594 6.64 5.81 -0.18
CA GLY A 594 5.43 5.21 0.40
C GLY A 594 4.58 4.43 -0.60
N TYR A 595 4.68 4.76 -1.89
CA TYR A 595 4.06 3.97 -2.96
C TYR A 595 4.84 2.68 -3.22
N PRO A 596 4.17 1.57 -3.62
CA PRO A 596 4.82 0.27 -3.81
C PRO A 596 5.54 0.10 -5.16
N TYR A 597 5.40 1.07 -6.08
CA TYR A 597 5.98 1.06 -7.42
C TYR A 597 6.83 2.29 -7.69
N ASN A 598 7.83 2.13 -8.56
CA ASN A 598 8.87 3.14 -8.77
C ASN A 598 8.34 4.46 -9.36
N GLY A 599 7.31 4.40 -10.19
CA GLY A 599 6.80 5.52 -10.99
C GLY A 599 6.33 5.08 -12.38
N THR A 600 6.25 6.03 -13.31
CA THR A 600 5.78 5.82 -14.70
C THR A 600 6.58 6.66 -15.69
N ASN A 601 6.60 6.25 -16.96
CA ASN A 601 7.10 7.04 -18.08
C ASN A 601 5.91 7.57 -18.90
N TYR A 602 6.04 8.76 -19.47
CA TYR A 602 4.99 9.33 -20.31
C TYR A 602 5.52 10.26 -21.41
N VAL A 603 4.67 10.42 -22.44
CA VAL A 603 4.70 11.50 -23.42
C VAL A 603 3.63 12.51 -23.02
N ASN A 604 3.93 13.81 -23.03
CA ASN A 604 2.89 14.84 -23.06
C ASN A 604 2.85 15.55 -24.42
N VAL A 605 1.66 15.64 -25.02
CA VAL A 605 1.45 16.28 -26.32
C VAL A 605 0.59 17.52 -26.10
N THR A 606 1.21 18.69 -26.18
CA THR A 606 0.49 19.98 -26.16
C THR A 606 -0.27 20.18 -27.48
N THR A 607 -1.36 20.92 -27.43
CA THR A 607 -2.11 21.36 -28.62
C THR A 607 -2.76 22.71 -28.31
N HIS A 608 -2.42 23.72 -29.10
CA HIS A 608 -3.05 25.04 -29.04
C HIS A 608 -4.52 24.97 -29.43
N LEU A 609 -5.38 25.61 -28.64
CA LEU A 609 -6.82 25.56 -28.83
C LEU A 609 -7.30 26.67 -29.78
N ARG A 610 -8.02 26.25 -30.82
CA ARG A 610 -8.78 27.10 -31.72
C ARG A 610 -10.23 27.19 -31.25
N ASN A 611 -10.73 28.42 -31.11
CA ASN A 611 -12.13 28.70 -30.80
C ASN A 611 -12.96 28.60 -32.10
N PRO A 612 -14.14 27.93 -32.11
CA PRO A 612 -14.77 27.23 -30.99
C PRO A 612 -14.42 25.73 -30.90
N ILE A 613 -13.78 25.16 -31.93
CA ILE A 613 -13.53 23.71 -32.05
C ILE A 613 -12.04 23.46 -32.33
N THR A 614 -11.43 22.58 -31.54
CA THR A 614 -10.11 22.00 -31.80
C THR A 614 -10.23 20.48 -31.87
N ARG A 615 -9.54 19.84 -32.81
CA ARG A 615 -9.42 18.38 -32.86
C ARG A 615 -7.95 17.98 -32.93
N ALA A 616 -7.56 17.02 -32.09
CA ALA A 616 -6.23 16.44 -32.03
C ALA A 616 -6.29 14.95 -32.40
N VAL A 617 -5.38 14.51 -33.26
CA VAL A 617 -5.40 13.19 -33.90
C VAL A 617 -4.11 12.45 -33.57
N TYR A 618 -4.24 11.23 -33.06
CA TYR A 618 -3.13 10.38 -32.63
C TYR A 618 -3.25 8.99 -33.27
N LEU A 619 -2.16 8.48 -33.85
CA LEU A 619 -2.13 7.19 -34.54
C LEU A 619 -1.10 6.26 -33.88
N PHE A 620 -1.57 5.15 -33.32
CA PHE A 620 -0.76 4.14 -32.61
C PHE A 620 -0.57 2.90 -33.48
N ILE A 621 0.67 2.46 -33.66
CA ILE A 621 1.12 1.53 -34.70
C ILE A 621 1.96 0.42 -34.06
N GLY A 622 1.55 -0.84 -34.26
CA GLY A 622 2.33 -2.04 -33.90
C GLY A 622 3.38 -2.43 -34.96
N PRO A 623 4.39 -3.23 -34.60
CA PRO A 623 5.59 -3.46 -35.40
C PRO A 623 5.37 -4.17 -36.74
N SER A 624 4.20 -4.81 -36.97
CA SER A 624 3.89 -5.43 -38.27
C SER A 624 3.29 -4.46 -39.30
N ILE A 625 3.03 -3.19 -38.96
CA ILE A 625 2.44 -2.21 -39.89
C ILE A 625 3.47 -1.16 -40.31
N ASP A 626 3.64 -1.04 -41.62
CA ASP A 626 4.31 0.09 -42.26
C ASP A 626 3.26 1.12 -42.71
N VAL A 627 3.23 2.30 -42.09
CA VAL A 627 2.34 3.42 -42.46
C VAL A 627 3.07 4.33 -43.44
N GLN A 628 2.53 4.48 -44.64
CA GLN A 628 3.14 5.18 -45.77
C GLN A 628 2.58 6.60 -45.98
N SER A 629 1.37 6.87 -45.49
CA SER A 629 0.86 8.24 -45.32
C SER A 629 -0.16 8.32 -44.19
N PHE A 630 -0.18 9.45 -43.51
CA PHE A 630 -1.13 9.81 -42.47
C PHE A 630 -1.48 11.29 -42.68
N ASN A 631 -2.66 11.57 -43.23
CA ASN A 631 -3.13 12.91 -43.56
C ASN A 631 -4.43 13.21 -42.82
N VAL A 632 -4.57 14.45 -42.33
CA VAL A 632 -5.75 14.93 -41.60
C VAL A 632 -6.26 16.22 -42.23
N HIS A 633 -7.56 16.29 -42.50
CA HIS A 633 -8.23 17.48 -43.02
C HIS A 633 -9.54 17.72 -42.26
N GLY A 634 -9.63 18.83 -41.52
CA GLY A 634 -10.85 19.23 -40.81
C GLY A 634 -11.57 20.43 -41.44
N ASP A 635 -12.90 20.39 -41.46
CA ASP A 635 -13.76 21.57 -41.61
C ASP A 635 -14.60 21.79 -40.33
N SER A 636 -15.53 22.75 -40.32
CA SER A 636 -16.32 23.09 -39.12
C SER A 636 -17.28 21.98 -38.66
N GLN A 637 -17.62 21.01 -39.51
CA GLN A 637 -18.61 19.96 -39.26
C GLN A 637 -18.00 18.55 -39.25
N GLN A 638 -16.95 18.32 -40.04
CA GLN A 638 -16.37 17.01 -40.29
C GLN A 638 -14.85 17.02 -40.12
N LEU A 639 -14.30 15.88 -39.72
CA LEU A 639 -12.87 15.58 -39.71
C LEU A 639 -12.63 14.33 -40.56
N ASP A 640 -11.77 14.46 -41.56
CA ASP A 640 -11.34 13.39 -42.45
C ASP A 640 -9.91 12.99 -42.10
N VAL A 641 -9.69 11.68 -41.86
CA VAL A 641 -8.37 11.11 -41.59
C VAL A 641 -8.09 10.00 -42.60
N PHE A 642 -7.05 10.17 -43.39
CA PHE A 642 -6.61 9.23 -44.42
C PHE A 642 -5.29 8.58 -44.00
N ILE A 643 -5.29 7.25 -43.88
CA ILE A 643 -4.14 6.45 -43.49
C ILE A 643 -3.90 5.38 -44.55
N ALA A 644 -2.73 5.40 -45.19
CA ALA A 644 -2.30 4.33 -46.08
C ALA A 644 -1.18 3.52 -45.43
N THR A 645 -1.30 2.20 -45.48
CA THR A 645 -0.23 1.26 -45.11
C THR A 645 0.33 0.58 -46.37
N SER A 646 1.37 -0.24 -46.21
CA SER A 646 1.88 -1.10 -47.27
C SER A 646 0.88 -2.11 -47.86
N GLU A 647 -0.25 -2.36 -47.17
CA GLU A 647 -1.23 -3.40 -47.53
C GLU A 647 -2.68 -2.87 -47.66
N HIS A 648 -3.03 -1.79 -46.95
CA HIS A 648 -4.41 -1.33 -46.77
C HIS A 648 -4.54 0.20 -46.80
N ALA A 649 -5.69 0.71 -47.24
CA ALA A 649 -6.05 2.12 -47.18
C ALA A 649 -7.30 2.35 -46.32
N TYR A 650 -7.22 3.27 -45.36
CA TYR A 650 -8.29 3.65 -44.45
C TYR A 650 -8.66 5.12 -44.63
N ALA A 651 -9.95 5.40 -44.83
CA ALA A 651 -10.51 6.74 -44.75
C ALA A 651 -11.55 6.79 -43.63
N VAL A 652 -11.31 7.62 -42.61
CA VAL A 652 -12.15 7.79 -41.43
C VAL A 652 -12.79 9.17 -41.46
N TYR A 653 -14.11 9.22 -41.25
CA TYR A 653 -14.90 10.44 -41.23
C TYR A 653 -15.63 10.55 -39.89
N LEU A 654 -15.41 11.66 -39.18
CA LEU A 654 -15.98 11.94 -37.86
C LEU A 654 -16.73 13.27 -37.88
N TRP A 655 -17.91 13.33 -37.25
CA TRP A 655 -18.72 14.56 -37.18
C TRP A 655 -18.64 15.23 -35.81
N THR A 656 -18.60 16.56 -35.83
CA THR A 656 -18.39 17.44 -34.68
C THR A 656 -19.64 17.61 -33.81
N GLY A 657 -20.82 17.78 -34.41
CA GLY A 657 -22.04 18.12 -33.67
C GLY A 657 -22.85 16.90 -33.18
N GLU A 658 -23.44 17.00 -31.98
CA GLU A 658 -24.55 16.12 -31.59
C GLU A 658 -25.87 16.49 -32.30
N ASP A 659 -25.93 17.64 -33.01
CA ASP A 659 -27.11 18.12 -33.73
C ASP A 659 -27.74 17.05 -34.65
N GLY A 660 -29.08 16.98 -34.60
CA GLY A 660 -29.87 15.85 -35.13
C GLY A 660 -29.92 15.66 -36.65
N GLY A 661 -29.08 16.37 -37.42
CA GLY A 661 -28.98 16.24 -38.87
C GLY A 661 -28.22 14.99 -39.33
N HIS A 662 -27.27 14.49 -38.54
CA HIS A 662 -26.42 13.35 -38.90
C HIS A 662 -26.74 12.11 -38.05
N SER A 663 -27.16 11.02 -38.70
CA SER A 663 -27.55 9.76 -38.06
C SER A 663 -26.37 8.86 -37.62
N VAL A 664 -25.13 9.35 -37.72
CA VAL A 664 -23.90 8.56 -37.60
C VAL A 664 -22.90 9.26 -36.65
N PHE A 665 -22.09 8.48 -35.94
CA PHE A 665 -20.95 8.96 -35.16
C PHE A 665 -19.66 8.98 -35.99
N ALA A 666 -19.39 7.88 -36.68
CA ALA A 666 -18.22 7.68 -37.52
C ALA A 666 -18.55 6.85 -38.77
N GLN A 667 -17.95 7.19 -39.91
CA GLN A 667 -17.89 6.35 -41.10
C GLN A 667 -16.44 5.97 -41.35
N ILE A 668 -16.21 4.72 -41.76
CA ILE A 668 -14.88 4.21 -42.10
C ILE A 668 -14.98 3.52 -43.46
N ILE A 669 -14.01 3.75 -44.33
CA ILE A 669 -13.80 2.97 -45.55
C ILE A 669 -12.45 2.28 -45.39
N ALA A 670 -12.46 0.95 -45.26
CA ALA A 670 -11.27 0.11 -45.26
C ALA A 670 -11.19 -0.58 -46.63
N ASP A 671 -10.24 -0.17 -47.46
CA ASP A 671 -10.06 -0.50 -48.89
C ASP A 671 -11.30 -0.26 -49.76
N ARG A 672 -12.29 -1.17 -49.67
CA ARG A 672 -13.57 -1.14 -50.39
C ARG A 672 -14.77 -1.37 -49.47
N GLN A 673 -14.54 -1.72 -48.21
CA GLN A 673 -15.58 -2.00 -47.23
C GLN A 673 -15.96 -0.72 -46.49
N LYS A 674 -17.19 -0.27 -46.69
CA LYS A 674 -17.80 0.84 -45.94
C LYS A 674 -18.40 0.31 -44.63
N ILE A 675 -17.87 0.79 -43.51
CA ILE A 675 -18.35 0.54 -42.15
C ILE A 675 -19.00 1.82 -41.62
N LEU A 676 -20.15 1.70 -40.97
CA LEU A 676 -20.89 2.81 -40.38
C LEU A 676 -21.14 2.52 -38.91
N PHE A 677 -20.87 3.50 -38.05
CA PHE A 677 -21.21 3.49 -36.63
C PHE A 677 -22.36 4.47 -36.40
N ASP A 678 -23.58 4.00 -36.64
CA ASP A 678 -24.80 4.78 -36.52
C ASP A 678 -25.17 5.10 -35.06
N ARG A 679 -26.05 6.10 -34.87
CA ARG A 679 -26.52 6.52 -33.54
C ARG A 679 -27.64 5.64 -32.96
N THR A 680 -28.09 4.58 -33.64
CA THR A 680 -29.20 3.75 -33.13
C THR A 680 -28.78 2.91 -31.91
N SER A 681 -27.51 2.47 -31.89
CA SER A 681 -26.86 1.77 -30.78
C SER A 681 -26.18 2.70 -29.75
N THR A 682 -26.57 3.98 -29.66
CA THR A 682 -26.08 4.89 -28.60
C THR A 682 -26.36 4.29 -27.22
N ILE A 683 -25.37 4.31 -26.32
CA ILE A 683 -25.50 3.77 -24.97
C ILE A 683 -26.52 4.63 -24.20
N ARG A 684 -27.52 3.97 -23.59
CA ARG A 684 -28.59 4.63 -22.83
C ARG A 684 -28.43 4.32 -21.35
N ASN A 685 -28.38 5.37 -20.53
CA ASN A 685 -28.33 5.23 -19.08
C ASN A 685 -29.61 4.56 -18.55
N SER A 686 -29.51 3.31 -18.12
CA SER A 686 -30.57 2.59 -17.42
C SER A 686 -30.66 3.07 -15.97
N ALA A 687 -31.82 3.60 -15.58
CA ALA A 687 -32.07 4.00 -14.20
C ALA A 687 -32.43 2.77 -13.34
N VAL A 688 -31.51 2.34 -12.47
CA VAL A 688 -31.75 1.23 -11.54
C VAL A 688 -32.63 1.71 -10.37
N SER A 689 -33.75 1.01 -10.15
CA SER A 689 -34.67 1.29 -9.03
C SER A 689 -34.05 0.90 -7.68
N GLU A 690 -34.41 1.62 -6.62
CA GLU A 690 -34.09 1.20 -5.25
C GLU A 690 -34.62 -0.21 -4.95
N VAL A 691 -33.86 -1.01 -4.22
CA VAL A 691 -34.28 -2.35 -3.78
C VAL A 691 -35.44 -2.20 -2.80
N LYS A 692 -36.60 -2.73 -3.18
CA LYS A 692 -37.80 -2.71 -2.33
C LYS A 692 -37.54 -3.41 -1.00
N ASP A 693 -38.16 -2.86 0.05
CA ASP A 693 -38.17 -3.42 1.40
C ASP A 693 -36.76 -3.70 1.97
N TYR A 694 -35.78 -2.85 1.58
CA TYR A 694 -34.35 -3.03 1.88
C TYR A 694 -34.03 -3.22 3.36
N VAL A 695 -34.73 -2.51 4.26
CA VAL A 695 -34.61 -2.70 5.71
C VAL A 695 -35.16 -4.05 6.15
N GLN A 696 -36.31 -4.46 5.64
CA GLN A 696 -36.93 -5.73 6.01
C GLN A 696 -36.07 -6.93 5.60
N ILE A 697 -35.38 -6.85 4.45
CA ILE A 697 -34.42 -7.88 4.00
C ILE A 697 -33.30 -8.07 5.03
N VAL A 698 -32.72 -6.98 5.52
CA VAL A 698 -31.65 -7.03 6.55
C VAL A 698 -32.19 -7.50 7.90
N GLU A 699 -33.38 -7.04 8.31
CA GLU A 699 -34.02 -7.50 9.55
C GLU A 699 -34.39 -9.00 9.53
N GLN A 700 -34.81 -9.52 8.38
CA GLN A 700 -35.08 -10.95 8.17
C GLN A 700 -33.79 -11.79 8.31
N ASN A 701 -32.74 -11.43 7.57
CA ASN A 701 -31.45 -12.14 7.65
C ASN A 701 -30.84 -12.07 9.07
N LEU A 702 -31.06 -10.98 9.80
CA LEU A 702 -30.68 -10.86 11.21
C LEU A 702 -31.46 -11.78 12.17
N GLN A 703 -32.56 -12.43 11.76
CA GLN A 703 -33.21 -13.44 12.62
C GLN A 703 -32.53 -14.82 12.54
N HIS A 704 -31.81 -15.11 11.45
CA HIS A 704 -31.30 -16.45 11.15
C HIS A 704 -30.24 -16.96 12.15
N PHE A 705 -29.38 -16.08 12.67
CA PHE A 705 -28.30 -16.51 13.58
C PHE A 705 -28.79 -16.81 15.01
N LYS A 706 -29.86 -16.15 15.49
CA LYS A 706 -30.34 -16.26 16.89
C LYS A 706 -30.74 -17.69 17.30
N PRO A 707 -31.46 -18.49 16.49
CA PRO A 707 -31.73 -19.89 16.79
C PRO A 707 -30.47 -20.76 16.98
N VAL A 708 -29.39 -20.47 16.25
CA VAL A 708 -28.12 -21.22 16.34
C VAL A 708 -27.46 -20.99 17.70
N PHE A 709 -27.40 -19.74 18.15
CA PHE A 709 -26.92 -19.38 19.49
C PHE A 709 -27.78 -20.01 20.60
N GLN A 710 -29.11 -19.96 20.48
CA GLN A 710 -30.02 -20.61 21.42
C GLN A 710 -29.91 -22.15 21.40
N GLN A 711 -29.50 -22.77 20.29
CA GLN A 711 -29.24 -24.20 20.21
C GLN A 711 -27.93 -24.57 20.92
N LEU A 712 -26.86 -23.81 20.71
CA LEU A 712 -25.57 -24.00 21.39
C LEU A 712 -25.70 -23.84 22.90
N GLU A 713 -26.44 -22.82 23.36
CA GLU A 713 -26.76 -22.63 24.78
C GLU A 713 -27.40 -23.89 25.39
N LYS A 714 -28.46 -24.42 24.74
CA LYS A 714 -29.16 -25.65 25.17
C LYS A 714 -28.23 -26.87 25.18
N GLN A 715 -27.34 -26.99 24.18
CA GLN A 715 -26.35 -28.06 24.13
C GLN A 715 -25.34 -27.96 25.28
N ILE A 716 -24.77 -26.78 25.52
CA ILE A 716 -23.82 -26.54 26.62
C ILE A 716 -24.48 -26.86 27.97
N LEU A 717 -25.64 -26.28 28.26
CA LEU A 717 -26.37 -26.52 29.51
C LEU A 717 -26.71 -28.00 29.73
N SER A 718 -27.05 -28.74 28.67
CA SER A 718 -27.34 -30.19 28.77
C SER A 718 -26.13 -31.07 29.12
N HIS A 719 -24.91 -30.59 28.88
CA HIS A 719 -23.68 -31.35 29.13
C HIS A 719 -23.13 -31.16 30.55
N VAL A 720 -23.58 -30.14 31.29
CA VAL A 720 -23.00 -29.82 32.61
C VAL A 720 -23.63 -30.65 33.72
N ARG A 721 -22.90 -31.67 34.20
CA ARG A 721 -23.42 -32.69 35.13
C ARG A 721 -23.02 -32.53 36.60
N ASN A 722 -22.13 -31.60 36.95
CA ASN A 722 -21.58 -31.45 38.31
C ASN A 722 -21.59 -29.98 38.77
N THR A 723 -21.79 -29.74 40.07
CA THR A 723 -22.06 -28.41 40.68
C THR A 723 -21.05 -27.33 40.32
N ASP A 724 -19.76 -27.56 40.55
CA ASP A 724 -18.72 -26.54 40.31
C ASP A 724 -18.46 -26.30 38.82
N SER A 725 -18.71 -27.33 37.99
CA SER A 725 -18.74 -27.17 36.54
C SER A 725 -19.96 -26.36 36.11
N PHE A 726 -21.12 -26.55 36.76
CA PHE A 726 -22.33 -25.78 36.49
C PHE A 726 -22.13 -24.31 36.81
N ARG A 727 -21.55 -24.00 37.98
CA ARG A 727 -21.20 -22.62 38.35
C ARG A 727 -20.24 -22.00 37.32
N LYS A 728 -19.11 -22.63 37.02
CA LYS A 728 -18.13 -22.11 36.04
C LYS A 728 -18.67 -21.97 34.61
N THR A 729 -19.51 -22.90 34.15
CA THR A 729 -20.10 -22.80 32.80
C THR A 729 -21.22 -21.77 32.76
N ALA A 730 -22.05 -21.64 33.80
CA ALA A 730 -23.07 -20.61 33.87
C ALA A 730 -22.46 -19.20 34.07
N GLU A 731 -21.37 -19.06 34.85
CA GLU A 731 -20.56 -17.84 34.95
C GLU A 731 -19.94 -17.39 33.61
N ARG A 732 -19.70 -18.33 32.67
CA ARG A 732 -19.28 -18.03 31.29
C ARG A 732 -20.44 -17.66 30.36
N LEU A 733 -21.65 -18.13 30.63
CA LEU A 733 -22.85 -17.88 29.82
C LEU A 733 -23.65 -16.64 30.26
N LEU A 734 -23.54 -16.22 31.52
CA LEU A 734 -24.49 -15.31 32.18
C LEU A 734 -23.81 -14.08 32.81
N ARG A 735 -22.87 -13.41 32.12
CA ARG A 735 -22.25 -12.16 32.62
C ARG A 735 -23.21 -10.98 32.50
N PHE A 736 -24.21 -10.93 33.37
CA PHE A 736 -25.02 -9.72 33.57
C PHE A 736 -24.19 -8.62 34.26
N SER A 737 -24.54 -7.36 34.00
CA SER A 737 -23.89 -6.21 34.66
C SER A 737 -24.17 -6.12 36.17
N ASP A 738 -25.18 -6.85 36.66
CA ASP A 738 -25.47 -7.02 38.08
C ASP A 738 -25.09 -8.44 38.54
N LYS A 739 -24.15 -8.52 39.50
CA LYS A 739 -23.73 -9.78 40.13
C LYS A 739 -24.88 -10.48 40.86
N ARG A 740 -25.83 -9.73 41.42
CA ARG A 740 -26.94 -10.28 42.20
C ARG A 740 -27.95 -11.01 41.31
N GLN A 741 -28.27 -10.43 40.15
CA GLN A 741 -29.07 -11.09 39.12
C GLN A 741 -28.33 -12.28 38.50
N THR A 742 -27.01 -12.20 38.38
CA THR A 742 -26.16 -13.31 37.91
C THR A 742 -26.27 -14.53 38.84
N GLU A 743 -26.06 -14.37 40.15
CA GLU A 743 -26.20 -15.49 41.08
C GLU A 743 -27.65 -16.01 41.15
N GLU A 744 -28.66 -15.13 41.17
CA GLU A 744 -30.06 -15.58 41.21
C GLU A 744 -30.49 -16.35 39.95
N ALA A 745 -29.95 -16.00 38.77
CA ALA A 745 -30.15 -16.76 37.54
C ALA A 745 -29.44 -18.12 37.58
N ILE A 746 -28.18 -18.17 38.06
CA ILE A 746 -27.40 -19.40 38.21
C ILE A 746 -28.09 -20.37 39.18
N ASP A 747 -28.55 -19.89 40.34
CA ASP A 747 -29.23 -20.71 41.35
C ASP A 747 -30.58 -21.24 40.86
N ARG A 748 -31.37 -20.43 40.13
CA ARG A 748 -32.62 -20.89 39.49
C ARG A 748 -32.35 -22.00 38.46
N LEU A 749 -31.36 -21.80 37.58
CA LEU A 749 -30.97 -22.79 36.57
C LEU A 749 -30.44 -24.08 37.22
N PHE A 750 -29.67 -23.96 38.30
CA PHE A 750 -29.14 -25.11 39.03
C PHE A 750 -30.23 -25.89 39.77
N ALA A 751 -31.19 -25.20 40.38
CA ALA A 751 -32.35 -25.84 41.03
C ALA A 751 -33.21 -26.64 40.02
N ILE A 752 -33.46 -26.08 38.83
CA ILE A 752 -34.18 -26.77 37.74
C ILE A 752 -33.40 -28.02 37.27
N SER A 753 -32.07 -27.92 37.14
CA SER A 753 -31.19 -29.04 36.80
C SER A 753 -31.26 -30.17 37.85
N GLN A 754 -31.20 -29.84 39.14
CA GLN A 754 -31.34 -30.83 40.22
C GLN A 754 -32.70 -31.53 40.22
N GLN A 755 -33.81 -30.80 39.99
CA GLN A 755 -35.14 -31.41 39.93
C GLN A 755 -35.24 -32.48 38.83
N GLN A 756 -34.59 -32.28 37.67
CA GLN A 756 -34.56 -33.31 36.63
C GLN A 756 -33.71 -34.53 37.01
N GLN A 757 -32.56 -34.34 37.67
CA GLN A 757 -31.75 -35.48 38.15
C GLN A 757 -32.52 -36.34 39.18
N GLN A 758 -33.32 -35.72 40.05
CA GLN A 758 -34.19 -36.44 40.99
C GLN A 758 -35.34 -37.16 40.28
N GLN A 759 -36.03 -36.51 39.34
CA GLN A 759 -37.09 -37.17 38.55
C GLN A 759 -36.56 -38.35 37.70
N GLY A 760 -35.33 -38.25 37.20
CA GLY A 760 -34.67 -39.34 36.47
C GLY A 760 -34.42 -40.61 37.31
N ARG A 761 -34.22 -40.47 38.63
CA ARG A 761 -34.13 -41.62 39.56
C ARG A 761 -35.50 -42.21 39.92
N ALA A 762 -36.58 -41.46 39.80
CA ALA A 762 -37.91 -41.86 40.26
C ALA A 762 -38.75 -42.69 39.26
N LYS A 763 -38.32 -42.87 38.00
CA LYS A 763 -39.12 -43.53 36.95
C LYS A 763 -38.41 -44.64 36.18
N LYS A 764 -38.14 -45.76 36.85
CA LYS A 764 -37.98 -47.09 36.20
C LYS A 764 -39.35 -47.80 36.05
N SER A 765 -40.32 -47.19 35.39
CA SER A 765 -41.58 -47.87 35.02
C SER A 765 -42.34 -47.19 33.87
N LYS A 766 -42.84 -48.02 32.94
CA LYS A 766 -43.67 -47.75 31.75
C LYS A 766 -43.11 -46.84 30.64
N LYS A 767 -43.34 -47.29 29.39
CA LYS A 767 -43.07 -46.57 28.14
C LYS A 767 -44.16 -45.50 27.84
N VAL A 768 -43.84 -44.65 26.86
CA VAL A 768 -44.68 -43.86 25.93
C VAL A 768 -44.34 -42.36 26.00
N ALA A 769 -44.28 -41.73 24.82
CA ALA A 769 -43.76 -40.38 24.63
C ALA A 769 -44.64 -39.29 25.25
N LYS A 770 -43.98 -38.27 25.80
CA LYS A 770 -44.49 -36.90 25.95
C LYS A 770 -43.33 -35.92 25.80
N SER A 771 -43.58 -34.78 25.15
CA SER A 771 -42.55 -33.80 24.82
C SER A 771 -41.88 -33.19 26.06
N TYR A 772 -40.61 -32.78 25.93
CA TYR A 772 -39.80 -32.21 27.00
C TYR A 772 -40.30 -30.81 27.38
N LYS A 773 -41.07 -30.70 28.47
CA LYS A 773 -41.39 -29.43 29.15
C LYS A 773 -40.17 -28.87 29.90
N PHE A 774 -39.14 -28.49 29.16
CA PHE A 774 -37.97 -27.73 29.64
C PHE A 774 -37.85 -26.34 28.99
N VAL A 775 -38.48 -26.14 27.83
CA VAL A 775 -38.12 -25.09 26.87
C VAL A 775 -38.60 -23.69 27.27
N ASP A 776 -39.74 -23.57 27.96
CA ASP A 776 -40.45 -22.28 28.13
C ASP A 776 -40.12 -21.54 29.45
N ALA A 777 -39.16 -22.04 30.24
CA ALA A 777 -38.90 -21.58 31.61
C ALA A 777 -37.56 -20.84 31.82
N VAL A 778 -36.71 -20.77 30.78
CA VAL A 778 -35.48 -19.96 30.79
C VAL A 778 -35.78 -18.64 30.08
N PRO A 779 -35.45 -17.47 30.66
CA PRO A 779 -35.60 -16.19 29.95
C PRO A 779 -34.76 -16.16 28.68
N ASP A 780 -35.24 -15.51 27.60
CA ASP A 780 -34.41 -15.27 26.40
C ASP A 780 -33.29 -14.27 26.73
N ILE A 781 -32.16 -14.82 27.20
CA ILE A 781 -30.96 -14.07 27.59
C ILE A 781 -30.46 -13.21 26.42
N PHE A 782 -30.60 -13.69 25.18
CA PHE A 782 -30.26 -12.92 23.99
C PHE A 782 -31.18 -11.69 23.83
N ALA A 783 -32.49 -11.79 24.04
CA ALA A 783 -33.35 -10.59 24.05
C ALA A 783 -32.96 -9.58 25.16
N GLN A 784 -32.50 -10.04 26.33
CA GLN A 784 -31.99 -9.15 27.38
C GLN A 784 -30.65 -8.49 26.98
N ILE A 785 -29.75 -9.24 26.36
CA ILE A 785 -28.52 -8.72 25.75
C ILE A 785 -28.85 -7.66 24.70
N GLU A 786 -29.89 -7.86 23.87
CA GLU A 786 -30.31 -6.92 22.83
C GLU A 786 -30.92 -5.63 23.38
N VAL A 787 -31.68 -5.69 24.47
CA VAL A 787 -32.18 -4.49 25.18
C VAL A 787 -31.04 -3.68 25.80
N ASN A 788 -29.98 -4.34 26.25
CA ASN A 788 -28.79 -3.67 26.78
C ASN A 788 -27.87 -3.16 25.65
N GLU A 789 -27.69 -3.92 24.56
CA GLU A 789 -26.99 -3.51 23.33
C GLU A 789 -27.59 -2.21 22.78
N ARG A 790 -28.91 -2.13 22.63
CA ARG A 790 -29.58 -0.90 22.15
C ARG A 790 -29.23 0.33 23.00
N LYS A 791 -29.15 0.19 24.33
CA LYS A 791 -28.76 1.28 25.25
C LYS A 791 -27.27 1.63 25.14
N VAL A 792 -26.39 0.63 25.09
CA VAL A 792 -24.94 0.83 24.94
C VAL A 792 -24.62 1.45 23.58
N ARG A 793 -25.25 0.96 22.51
CA ARG A 793 -25.14 1.47 21.14
C ARG A 793 -25.68 2.88 21.00
N GLN A 794 -26.86 3.20 21.56
CA GLN A 794 -27.34 4.58 21.62
C GLN A 794 -26.35 5.48 22.35
N LYS A 795 -25.76 5.02 23.47
CA LYS A 795 -24.76 5.79 24.21
C LYS A 795 -23.46 5.98 23.42
N ALA A 796 -22.97 4.95 22.74
CA ALA A 796 -21.77 4.98 21.90
C ALA A 796 -21.97 5.86 20.65
N GLN A 797 -23.12 5.76 19.97
CA GLN A 797 -23.48 6.62 18.84
C GLN A 797 -23.67 8.08 19.29
N THR A 798 -24.31 8.30 20.44
CA THR A 798 -24.43 9.66 21.03
C THR A 798 -23.07 10.20 21.44
N GLN A 799 -22.12 9.35 21.85
CA GLN A 799 -20.76 9.76 22.19
C GLN A 799 -19.96 10.09 20.92
N ALA A 800 -20.00 9.26 19.87
CA ALA A 800 -19.41 9.54 18.56
C ALA A 800 -20.10 10.69 17.78
N GLN A 801 -21.18 11.25 18.33
CA GLN A 801 -21.86 12.48 17.87
C GLN A 801 -21.64 13.68 18.83
N LYS A 802 -20.96 13.49 19.97
CA LYS A 802 -20.68 14.52 21.00
C LYS A 802 -19.20 14.78 21.22
N GLU A 803 -18.37 13.78 21.00
CA GLU A 803 -17.10 14.03 20.32
C GLU A 803 -17.48 14.83 19.06
N LEU A 804 -17.00 16.08 19.00
CA LEU A 804 -17.13 16.93 17.80
C LEU A 804 -16.74 16.11 16.58
N PRO A 805 -17.29 16.37 15.38
CA PRO A 805 -16.87 15.63 14.21
C PRO A 805 -15.35 15.69 14.15
N VAL A 806 -14.70 14.52 14.32
CA VAL A 806 -13.32 14.34 13.89
C VAL A 806 -13.35 14.86 12.48
N ASP A 807 -12.60 15.93 12.21
CA ASP A 807 -12.64 16.58 10.92
C ASP A 807 -12.39 15.46 9.91
N GLU A 808 -13.31 15.27 8.96
CA GLU A 808 -13.18 14.15 8.03
C GLU A 808 -11.98 14.36 7.08
N ASP A 809 -11.47 15.59 7.05
CA ASP A 809 -10.16 15.94 6.51
C ASP A 809 -9.03 15.77 7.54
N GLU A 810 -9.24 15.70 8.87
CA GLU A 810 -8.23 15.27 9.87
C GLU A 810 -8.08 13.75 9.98
N GLU A 811 -9.14 12.93 9.92
CA GLU A 811 -8.92 11.46 9.79
C GLU A 811 -8.21 11.14 8.45
N MET A 812 -8.26 12.05 7.47
CA MET A 812 -7.43 12.04 6.26
C MET A 812 -6.01 12.63 6.49
N LYS A 813 -5.86 13.77 7.19
CA LYS A 813 -4.54 14.41 7.49
C LYS A 813 -3.68 13.60 8.45
N ASP A 814 -4.25 13.00 9.48
CA ASP A 814 -3.54 12.09 10.40
C ASP A 814 -3.11 10.77 9.69
N LEU A 815 -3.67 10.50 8.51
CA LEU A 815 -3.19 9.50 7.56
C LEU A 815 -2.19 10.07 6.52
N LEU A 816 -2.10 11.38 6.34
CA LEU A 816 -1.12 12.06 5.45
C LEU A 816 0.20 12.38 6.18
N ASP A 817 0.16 12.76 7.46
CA ASP A 817 1.27 13.34 8.24
C ASP A 817 2.48 12.41 8.47
N PHE A 818 2.47 11.19 7.91
CA PHE A 818 3.60 10.26 8.03
C PHE A 818 4.76 10.51 7.06
N VAL A 819 4.56 11.28 5.98
CA VAL A 819 5.64 11.75 5.10
C VAL A 819 5.32 13.13 4.52
N ASP A 820 5.56 14.20 5.27
CA ASP A 820 6.24 15.37 4.67
C ASP A 820 6.95 16.26 5.70
N ILE A 821 8.12 16.79 5.33
CA ILE A 821 8.79 17.88 6.05
C ILE A 821 9.02 19.02 5.06
N THR A 822 8.39 20.16 5.37
CA THR A 822 8.49 21.45 4.67
C THR A 822 8.00 21.50 3.22
N HIS A 823 6.95 22.30 2.99
CA HIS A 823 7.06 23.46 2.10
C HIS A 823 6.14 24.61 2.60
N VAL A 824 6.54 25.86 2.32
CA VAL A 824 5.99 27.05 3.02
C VAL A 824 4.79 27.67 2.29
N LYS A 825 3.61 27.67 2.93
CA LYS A 825 2.45 28.47 2.47
C LYS A 825 2.47 29.89 3.04
N HIS A 826 2.67 30.88 2.18
CA HIS A 826 2.40 32.29 2.50
C HIS A 826 0.90 32.53 2.75
N LYS A 827 0.58 33.47 3.66
CA LYS A 827 -0.79 33.89 3.98
C LYS A 827 -1.17 35.21 3.30
N ASN A 828 -2.37 35.23 2.70
CA ASN A 828 -3.35 36.32 2.56
C ASN A 828 -4.56 35.71 1.81
N GLY A 829 -5.82 36.11 1.99
CA GLY A 829 -6.50 36.96 2.97
C GLY A 829 -8.02 36.75 2.80
N ALA A 830 -8.83 36.76 3.87
CA ALA A 830 -10.16 36.11 3.85
C ALA A 830 -11.37 37.06 3.72
N SER A 831 -12.45 36.56 3.12
CA SER A 831 -13.85 37.00 3.28
C SER A 831 -14.75 35.80 2.95
N ILE A 832 -15.39 35.08 3.89
CA ILE A 832 -16.46 35.45 4.85
C ILE A 832 -17.86 35.51 4.20
N LYS A 833 -18.57 34.38 4.27
CA LYS A 833 -20.03 34.22 4.45
C LYS A 833 -20.29 32.75 4.83
N GLY A 834 -21.03 32.38 5.88
CA GLY A 834 -21.57 33.19 6.97
C GLY A 834 -23.09 33.07 7.15
N GLN A 835 -23.58 31.86 7.46
CA GLN A 835 -24.94 31.57 7.96
C GLN A 835 -24.93 30.14 8.56
N SER A 836 -25.80 29.76 9.50
CA SER A 836 -26.83 30.54 10.21
C SER A 836 -26.98 30.03 11.66
N GLY A 837 -27.58 30.85 12.52
CA GLY A 837 -28.10 30.42 13.81
C GLY A 837 -29.45 31.07 14.03
N LEU A 838 -30.54 30.30 13.87
CA LEU A 838 -31.89 30.73 14.21
C LEU A 838 -32.71 29.52 14.62
N GLU A 839 -33.12 29.51 15.88
CA GLU A 839 -34.02 28.53 16.47
C GLU A 839 -35.33 29.24 16.87
N GLN A 840 -36.39 28.47 17.08
CA GLN A 840 -37.64 28.82 17.78
C GLN A 840 -38.70 29.70 17.07
N MET A 841 -39.77 28.99 16.68
CA MET A 841 -41.19 29.21 17.02
C MET A 841 -41.94 30.51 16.67
N TRP A 842 -43.09 30.31 15.98
CA TRP A 842 -44.39 30.99 16.10
C TRP A 842 -44.38 32.54 16.00
N ASN A 843 -45.10 33.17 15.05
CA ASN A 843 -46.56 33.06 14.92
C ASN A 843 -47.09 33.75 13.62
N SER A 844 -48.36 33.47 13.28
CA SER A 844 -49.36 34.29 12.53
C SER A 844 -48.97 35.31 11.43
N SER A 845 -49.65 35.16 10.28
CA SER A 845 -50.32 36.21 9.46
C SER A 845 -49.52 37.28 8.68
N ASP A 846 -49.59 37.13 7.35
CA ASP A 846 -50.18 38.09 6.38
C ASP A 846 -49.40 39.23 5.67
N PHE A 847 -49.69 39.28 4.36
CA PHE A 847 -49.68 40.40 3.39
C PHE A 847 -48.40 40.97 2.73
N ASN A 848 -48.63 41.36 1.47
CA ASN A 848 -47.83 42.07 0.44
C ASN A 848 -46.89 43.18 0.95
N GLY A 849 -45.82 43.61 0.24
CA GLY A 849 -45.33 43.29 -1.12
C GLY A 849 -44.60 44.50 -1.76
N ILE A 850 -44.36 44.47 -3.08
CA ILE A 850 -43.89 45.60 -3.95
C ILE A 850 -42.37 45.92 -3.92
N THR A 851 -41.87 46.41 -5.06
CA THR A 851 -40.48 46.75 -5.47
C THR A 851 -40.34 48.28 -5.74
N PRO A 852 -39.33 48.80 -6.48
CA PRO A 852 -37.85 48.76 -6.36
C PRO A 852 -37.27 50.17 -6.06
N ASP A 853 -35.93 50.39 -6.09
CA ASP A 853 -35.26 51.27 -7.09
C ASP A 853 -33.72 51.50 -6.89
N LEU A 854 -33.09 52.07 -7.93
CA LEU A 854 -31.70 52.60 -8.02
C LEU A 854 -31.69 54.15 -7.67
N PRO A 855 -30.67 55.03 -7.96
CA PRO A 855 -29.38 54.91 -8.67
C PRO A 855 -28.12 55.72 -8.18
N ARG A 856 -26.97 55.47 -8.85
CA ARG A 856 -25.87 56.38 -9.31
C ARG A 856 -24.92 57.20 -8.36
N GLY A 857 -23.64 57.18 -8.76
CA GLY A 857 -22.73 58.35 -8.88
C GLY A 857 -21.65 58.55 -7.80
N GLU A 858 -20.52 59.26 -8.02
CA GLU A 858 -19.75 59.62 -9.24
C GLU A 858 -18.36 60.24 -8.84
N LEU A 859 -17.41 60.43 -9.79
CA LEU A 859 -16.13 61.20 -9.70
C LEU A 859 -15.02 60.63 -8.73
N GLN A 860 -13.69 60.64 -8.93
CA GLN A 860 -12.67 61.20 -9.87
C GLN A 860 -11.76 62.33 -9.30
N LEU A 861 -10.47 62.36 -9.72
CA LEU A 861 -9.33 63.25 -9.31
C LEU A 861 -8.56 62.84 -8.02
N GLY A 862 -7.24 63.07 -7.84
CA GLY A 862 -6.17 63.43 -8.81
C GLY A 862 -4.81 63.94 -8.23
N VAL A 863 -3.68 63.35 -8.67
CA VAL A 863 -2.35 63.99 -8.97
C VAL A 863 -1.32 64.39 -7.86
N SER A 864 -0.05 63.94 -8.03
CA SER A 864 1.27 64.50 -7.55
C SER A 864 1.69 64.47 -6.06
N SER A 865 2.98 64.63 -5.66
CA SER A 865 4.33 64.38 -6.27
C SER A 865 5.48 64.66 -5.26
N MET A 866 6.74 64.29 -5.63
CA MET A 866 8.05 64.48 -4.94
C MET A 866 8.38 63.53 -3.77
N ARG A 867 9.61 63.03 -3.52
CA ARG A 867 10.99 62.99 -4.10
C ARG A 867 12.02 63.39 -3.02
N LEU A 868 13.02 62.53 -2.77
CA LEU A 868 14.44 62.96 -2.67
C LEU A 868 15.38 61.77 -2.99
N ASN A 869 16.65 62.05 -3.32
CA ASN A 869 17.66 61.07 -3.74
C ASN A 869 18.84 60.96 -2.75
N VAL A 870 19.52 59.81 -2.74
CA VAL A 870 21.00 59.70 -2.73
C VAL A 870 21.41 58.52 -3.63
N ARG A 871 22.57 58.61 -4.31
CA ARG A 871 23.21 57.54 -5.13
C ARG A 871 24.52 57.07 -4.46
N PHE A 872 25.05 55.90 -4.81
CA PHE A 872 26.48 55.78 -5.19
C PHE A 872 26.78 54.52 -6.04
N THR A 873 27.95 54.52 -6.70
CA THR A 873 28.42 53.65 -7.79
C THR A 873 29.96 53.64 -7.82
N SER A 874 30.72 52.64 -8.28
CA SER A 874 30.45 51.27 -8.81
C SER A 874 31.82 50.58 -9.07
N LEU A 875 31.84 49.35 -9.65
CA LEU A 875 33.03 48.59 -10.11
C LEU A 875 33.84 47.95 -8.93
N LEU A 876 34.64 46.87 -9.10
CA LEU A 876 35.36 46.36 -10.28
C LEU A 876 35.21 44.84 -10.55
N ASN A 877 35.49 44.45 -11.79
CA ASN A 877 35.67 43.07 -12.27
C ASN A 877 37.04 42.48 -11.88
N LEU A 878 37.18 41.14 -11.91
CA LEU A 878 38.35 40.50 -12.55
C LEU A 878 38.15 39.02 -12.93
N SER A 879 38.16 38.78 -14.25
CA SER A 879 38.47 37.53 -14.98
C SER A 879 37.97 36.16 -14.48
N SER A 880 37.00 35.60 -15.20
CA SER A 880 36.94 34.14 -15.42
C SER A 880 38.06 33.70 -16.37
N ARG A 881 38.51 32.43 -16.25
CA ARG A 881 39.13 31.66 -17.35
C ARG A 881 39.33 30.20 -16.95
N ASN A 882 38.62 29.31 -17.62
CA ASN A 882 39.19 28.20 -18.40
C ASN A 882 38.06 27.29 -18.90
N ASP A 883 37.76 27.40 -20.18
CA ASP A 883 37.12 26.34 -20.95
C ASP A 883 37.99 25.07 -20.95
N TRP A 884 37.40 23.92 -21.30
CA TRP A 884 37.84 23.14 -22.47
C TRP A 884 36.71 22.19 -22.92
N GLN A 885 36.55 22.07 -24.23
CA GLN A 885 35.46 21.33 -24.86
C GLN A 885 35.79 19.84 -25.07
N LEU A 886 34.78 18.99 -25.18
CA LEU A 886 34.90 17.72 -25.90
C LEU A 886 34.67 17.94 -27.40
N TYR A 887 35.53 17.35 -28.23
CA TYR A 887 35.30 17.09 -29.65
C TYR A 887 35.91 15.72 -30.01
N THR A 888 35.37 15.05 -31.03
CA THR A 888 35.57 13.60 -31.24
C THR A 888 36.15 13.23 -32.61
N HIS A 889 36.98 12.17 -32.62
CA HIS A 889 37.40 11.36 -33.77
C HIS A 889 38.24 12.05 -34.88
N PRO A 890 38.81 11.30 -35.86
CA PRO A 890 38.95 9.84 -36.00
C PRO A 890 40.42 9.35 -36.16
N PHE A 891 40.67 8.03 -36.14
CA PHE A 891 41.44 7.34 -37.21
C PHE A 891 41.22 5.81 -37.17
N LYS A 892 41.59 5.11 -38.26
CA LYS A 892 41.24 3.69 -38.59
C LYS A 892 42.36 2.69 -38.27
N GLY A 893 42.03 1.41 -38.05
CA GLY A 893 43.04 0.32 -38.00
C GLY A 893 42.51 -1.11 -37.77
N ASN A 894 42.26 -1.84 -38.87
CA ASN A 894 42.10 -3.30 -39.05
C ASN A 894 42.96 -4.24 -38.15
N SER A 895 42.69 -5.53 -37.95
CA SER A 895 41.61 -6.47 -38.38
C SER A 895 41.81 -7.88 -37.74
N ASN A 896 40.85 -8.81 -37.96
CA ASN A 896 40.93 -10.29 -37.71
C ASN A 896 40.80 -10.74 -36.23
N ALA A 897 40.15 -11.88 -35.89
CA ALA A 897 39.24 -12.76 -36.64
C ALA A 897 38.40 -13.67 -35.70
N SER A 898 37.30 -14.21 -36.28
CA SER A 898 36.71 -15.56 -36.16
C SER A 898 37.42 -16.65 -35.30
N PHE A 899 36.75 -17.66 -34.70
CA PHE A 899 35.34 -18.10 -34.78
C PHE A 899 34.91 -19.01 -33.59
N MET A 900 33.62 -19.37 -33.57
CA MET A 900 32.84 -20.35 -32.76
C MET A 900 33.46 -21.33 -31.74
N VAL A 901 32.63 -21.64 -30.72
CA VAL A 901 32.75 -22.75 -29.74
C VAL A 901 31.84 -23.93 -30.11
N THR A 902 32.30 -25.19 -30.02
CA THR A 902 31.43 -26.40 -29.98
C THR A 902 31.96 -27.56 -29.12
N ARG A 903 31.13 -28.01 -28.17
CA ARG A 903 30.96 -29.34 -27.50
C ARG A 903 32.12 -30.38 -27.36
N ALA A 904 32.36 -30.81 -26.10
CA ALA A 904 32.20 -32.17 -25.49
C ALA A 904 32.85 -33.43 -26.15
N PRO A 905 33.16 -34.56 -25.43
CA PRO A 905 32.54 -35.04 -24.17
C PRO A 905 33.45 -35.73 -23.10
N GLU A 906 32.80 -36.16 -22.00
CA GLU A 906 33.03 -37.28 -21.04
C GLU A 906 34.44 -37.84 -20.68
N GLY A 907 34.65 -38.13 -19.38
CA GLY A 907 35.74 -38.98 -18.89
C GLY A 907 35.90 -39.05 -17.35
N ALA A 908 35.71 -40.24 -16.77
CA ALA A 908 36.07 -40.64 -15.38
C ALA A 908 37.09 -41.82 -15.46
N PRO A 909 37.71 -42.39 -14.39
CA PRO A 909 37.31 -42.34 -12.97
C PRO A 909 38.41 -42.43 -11.85
N LEU A 910 37.94 -42.35 -10.58
CA LEU A 910 38.37 -43.11 -9.37
C LEU A 910 39.77 -42.99 -8.71
N GLN A 911 39.74 -43.11 -7.36
CA GLN A 911 40.80 -43.58 -6.42
C GLN A 911 42.00 -42.64 -6.11
N ARG A 912 42.60 -42.60 -4.89
CA ARG A 912 42.18 -42.99 -3.51
C ARG A 912 43.19 -42.44 -2.47
N LEU A 913 42.86 -42.54 -1.17
CA LEU A 913 43.77 -42.61 0.01
C LEU A 913 44.54 -41.36 0.51
N VAL A 914 43.99 -40.78 1.60
CA VAL A 914 44.67 -40.26 2.82
C VAL A 914 45.64 -41.35 3.40
N PRO A 915 46.69 -41.10 4.24
CA PRO A 915 46.67 -40.12 5.35
C PRO A 915 48.00 -39.52 5.92
N ALA A 916 47.83 -38.73 7.00
CA ALA A 916 48.67 -38.65 8.22
C ALA A 916 50.01 -37.86 8.30
N ASP A 917 49.87 -36.59 8.72
CA ASP A 917 50.23 -36.07 10.07
C ASP A 917 51.67 -35.58 10.47
N CYS A 918 51.66 -34.52 11.29
CA CYS A 918 52.65 -33.87 12.16
C CYS A 918 54.18 -34.12 12.05
N ARG A 919 54.96 -33.01 11.99
CA ARG A 919 55.77 -32.50 13.14
C ARG A 919 56.50 -31.13 12.98
N GLN A 920 56.49 -30.38 14.09
CA GLN A 920 57.55 -29.55 14.72
C GLN A 920 58.40 -28.47 13.95
N ARG A 921 58.19 -27.22 14.40
CA ARG A 921 59.18 -26.15 14.75
C ARG A 921 60.63 -26.17 14.18
N ALA A 922 60.88 -25.23 13.26
CA ALA A 922 61.90 -24.17 13.27
C ALA A 922 63.26 -24.30 14.03
N SER A 923 64.39 -24.05 13.32
CA SER A 923 65.47 -23.11 13.73
C SER A 923 66.56 -22.81 12.67
N LEU A 924 66.79 -21.51 12.38
CA LEU A 924 68.08 -20.78 12.27
C LEU A 924 69.21 -21.07 11.21
N LEU A 925 70.00 -20.01 10.97
CA LEU A 925 71.42 -19.91 10.48
C LEU A 925 71.81 -19.91 8.97
N SER A 926 71.72 -18.72 8.36
CA SER A 926 72.82 -17.94 7.69
C SER A 926 74.01 -18.58 6.92
N ARG A 927 74.34 -18.03 5.73
CA ARG A 927 75.63 -17.35 5.36
C ARG A 927 75.71 -17.00 3.84
N GLY A 928 76.45 -15.95 3.45
CA GLY A 928 76.93 -15.72 2.06
C GLY A 928 76.89 -14.27 1.51
N ILE A 929 78.07 -13.67 1.23
CA ILE A 929 78.38 -12.33 0.61
C ILE A 929 79.76 -12.53 -0.09
N PRO A 930 80.07 -12.09 -1.36
CA PRO A 930 80.17 -10.68 -1.86
C PRO A 930 79.75 -10.43 -3.36
N VAL A 931 79.39 -9.24 -3.91
CA VAL A 931 80.07 -7.89 -4.08
C VAL A 931 81.39 -7.98 -4.91
N PRO A 932 81.78 -7.06 -5.86
CA PRO A 932 81.30 -5.69 -6.24
C PRO A 932 81.15 -5.33 -7.76
N LEU A 933 80.68 -4.09 -8.06
CA LEU A 933 81.14 -3.05 -9.05
C LEU A 933 79.95 -2.22 -9.63
N GLN A 934 80.01 -0.92 -10.01
CA GLN A 934 80.80 0.26 -9.56
C GLN A 934 80.29 1.58 -10.23
N LEU A 935 80.58 2.77 -9.63
CA LEU A 935 80.55 4.15 -10.22
C LEU A 935 79.14 4.77 -10.54
N LEU A 936 78.90 6.10 -10.55
CA LEU A 936 79.69 7.30 -10.20
C LEU A 936 78.77 8.48 -9.72
N GLU A 937 79.32 9.42 -8.93
CA GLU A 937 78.73 10.73 -8.51
C GLU A 937 79.49 11.89 -9.26
N PRO A 938 79.67 13.17 -8.82
CA PRO A 938 79.28 13.92 -7.62
C PRO A 938 78.37 15.15 -7.96
N ALA A 939 78.08 16.20 -7.16
CA ALA A 939 78.50 16.70 -5.83
C ALA A 939 77.28 17.48 -5.20
N LEU A 940 77.29 18.51 -4.32
CA LEU A 940 78.24 19.41 -3.63
C LEU A 940 77.44 20.19 -2.54
N ARG A 941 77.89 20.71 -1.37
CA ARG A 941 78.87 20.41 -0.29
C ARG A 941 78.54 21.35 0.91
N LEU A 942 79.17 21.16 2.08
CA LEU A 942 79.28 22.09 3.26
C LEU A 942 78.01 22.31 4.13
N CYS A 943 78.06 22.43 5.47
CA CYS A 943 79.08 22.04 6.47
C CYS A 943 78.50 21.93 7.92
N LEU A 944 79.34 21.53 8.90
CA LEU A 944 79.11 21.36 10.35
C LEU A 944 79.88 22.47 11.17
N PRO A 945 80.05 22.49 12.53
CA PRO A 945 79.55 21.67 13.67
C PRO A 945 79.06 22.48 14.95
N ALA A 946 79.06 21.84 16.14
CA ALA A 946 78.65 22.25 17.52
C ALA A 946 79.40 23.46 18.19
N GLY A 947 79.07 23.97 19.40
CA GLY A 947 77.95 23.77 20.37
C GLY A 947 78.21 24.25 21.83
N ALA A 948 77.16 24.20 22.71
CA ALA A 948 77.12 24.24 24.21
C ALA A 948 77.07 25.58 25.05
N CYS A 949 75.98 25.70 25.85
CA CYS A 949 75.80 26.35 27.21
C CYS A 949 75.90 27.90 27.42
N PRO A 950 75.36 28.48 28.53
CA PRO A 950 73.99 28.34 29.10
C PRO A 950 73.32 29.64 29.68
N ASP A 951 71.99 29.61 29.88
CA ASP A 951 71.15 30.42 30.83
C ASP A 951 71.09 32.00 30.72
N PRO A 952 70.20 32.72 31.45
CA PRO A 952 68.72 32.63 31.33
C PRO A 952 67.91 33.98 31.34
N LEU A 953 66.83 34.08 30.53
CA LEU A 953 65.63 34.96 30.69
C LEU A 953 65.81 36.51 30.75
N PRO A 954 64.74 37.35 30.71
CA PRO A 954 63.37 37.18 30.17
C PRO A 954 62.92 38.29 29.18
N SER A 955 61.94 38.02 28.29
CA SER A 955 60.70 38.85 28.11
C SER A 955 59.80 38.48 26.90
N TRP A 956 58.54 38.15 27.21
CA TRP A 956 57.27 38.31 26.46
C TRP A 956 57.22 38.47 24.92
N LEU A 957 56.67 37.45 24.21
CA LEU A 957 55.41 37.52 23.42
C LEU A 957 55.12 36.19 22.66
N PRO A 958 54.22 35.31 23.15
CA PRO A 958 53.93 34.02 22.48
C PRO A 958 52.44 33.68 22.32
N ALA A 959 51.88 33.69 21.08
CA ALA A 959 50.45 33.42 20.87
C ALA A 959 50.02 32.57 19.64
N GLU A 960 50.91 32.05 18.79
CA GLU A 960 50.46 31.51 17.47
C GLU A 960 50.95 30.09 17.05
N ARG A 961 51.64 29.33 17.91
CA ARG A 961 52.03 27.93 17.62
C ARG A 961 51.55 26.90 18.66
N ARG A 962 50.25 26.88 18.96
CA ARG A 962 49.57 25.77 19.66
C ARG A 962 48.13 25.55 19.15
N ARG A 963 47.97 24.88 18.00
CA ARG A 963 46.65 24.38 17.55
C ARG A 963 46.64 23.01 16.84
N PHE A 964 47.79 22.36 16.65
CA PHE A 964 47.89 21.04 15.98
C PHE A 964 48.37 19.87 16.86
N THR A 965 48.68 20.12 18.13
CA THR A 965 49.13 19.10 19.10
C THR A 965 48.32 19.22 20.39
N GLY A 966 47.12 18.64 20.39
CA GLY A 966 46.20 18.61 21.54
C GLY A 966 46.77 17.83 22.73
N ARG A 967 47.59 18.48 23.56
CA ARG A 967 48.06 17.97 24.86
C ARG A 967 47.94 19.06 25.92
N CYS A 968 46.82 19.05 26.65
CA CYS A 968 46.79 19.63 27.99
C CYS A 968 47.65 18.79 28.95
N ALA A 969 48.25 19.41 29.96
CA ALA A 969 49.24 18.77 30.83
C ALA A 969 48.60 17.73 31.80
N PRO A 970 49.32 16.65 32.17
CA PRO A 970 48.77 15.55 32.96
C PRO A 970 48.66 15.89 34.46
N GLY A 971 47.49 16.32 34.90
CA GLY A 971 47.17 16.49 36.32
C GLY A 971 47.05 15.15 37.06
N ARG A 972 47.99 14.86 37.97
CA ARG A 972 47.92 13.67 38.86
C ARG A 972 46.71 13.77 39.81
N ARG A 973 45.80 12.79 39.79
CA ARG A 973 45.01 12.39 40.97
C ARG A 973 44.88 10.87 41.07
N SER A 974 45.01 10.35 42.29
CA SER A 974 45.13 8.92 42.57
C SER A 974 43.81 8.27 43.02
N SER A 975 43.73 6.95 42.82
CA SER A 975 43.02 5.95 43.64
C SER A 975 41.70 6.32 44.33
N SER A 976 40.59 5.82 43.78
CA SER A 976 39.69 4.93 44.56
C SER A 976 39.19 3.80 43.65
N PHE A 977 39.04 2.59 44.18
CA PHE A 977 38.88 1.37 43.35
C PHE A 977 37.41 1.01 43.09
N HIS A 978 36.52 1.17 44.06
CA HIS A 978 35.13 0.67 43.99
C HIS A 978 34.15 1.53 43.17
N ARG A 979 34.44 2.80 42.87
CA ARG A 979 33.48 3.72 42.21
C ARG A 979 33.38 3.55 40.67
N LYS A 980 33.97 2.51 40.08
CA LYS A 980 34.23 2.42 38.63
C LYS A 980 33.11 1.85 37.78
N HIS A 981 32.35 0.83 38.23
CA HIS A 981 31.24 0.30 37.43
C HIS A 981 30.10 1.31 37.28
N CYS A 982 29.67 1.95 38.38
CA CYS A 982 28.66 3.01 38.31
C CYS A 982 29.09 4.16 37.39
N ARG A 983 30.37 4.57 37.39
CA ARG A 983 30.83 5.63 36.47
C ARG A 983 30.80 5.23 34.99
N ARG A 984 30.96 3.93 34.67
CA ARG A 984 30.82 3.39 33.30
C ARG A 984 29.36 3.46 32.86
N TYR A 985 28.44 2.93 33.67
CA TYR A 985 27.00 2.97 33.38
C TYR A 985 26.44 4.40 33.35
N VAL A 986 26.77 5.24 34.32
CA VAL A 986 26.34 6.65 34.36
C VAL A 986 26.85 7.40 33.13
N SER A 987 28.08 7.16 32.64
CA SER A 987 28.58 7.83 31.44
C SER A 987 27.88 7.41 30.15
N VAL A 988 27.50 6.12 30.02
CA VAL A 988 26.72 5.63 28.87
C VAL A 988 25.28 6.12 28.96
N PHE A 989 24.67 6.06 30.16
CA PHE A 989 23.34 6.59 30.40
C PHE A 989 23.26 8.09 30.10
N TRP A 990 24.23 8.90 30.55
CA TRP A 990 24.30 10.34 30.21
C TRP A 990 24.39 10.57 28.70
N LEU A 991 25.19 9.79 27.98
CA LEU A 991 25.31 9.92 26.52
C LEU A 991 23.96 9.61 25.84
N VAL A 992 23.31 8.51 26.20
CA VAL A 992 21.99 8.13 25.68
C VAL A 992 20.91 9.16 26.04
N THR A 993 20.89 9.67 27.28
CA THR A 993 19.95 10.70 27.71
C THR A 993 20.16 12.02 26.97
N VAL A 994 21.40 12.45 26.74
CA VAL A 994 21.70 13.66 25.94
C VAL A 994 21.26 13.48 24.49
N SER A 995 21.61 12.36 23.85
CA SER A 995 21.20 12.09 22.46
C SER A 995 19.67 12.02 22.32
N ALA A 996 18.98 11.36 23.26
CA ALA A 996 17.53 11.30 23.28
C ALA A 996 16.85 12.65 23.57
N ALA A 997 17.52 13.55 24.30
CA ALA A 997 17.00 14.88 24.63
C ALA A 997 17.12 15.90 23.48
N VAL A 998 17.93 15.65 22.45
CA VAL A 998 18.07 16.55 21.29
C VAL A 998 16.71 16.80 20.62
N ALA A 999 15.97 15.74 20.29
CA ALA A 999 14.68 15.88 19.60
C ALA A 999 13.64 16.67 20.42
N PRO A 1000 13.40 16.39 21.72
CA PRO A 1000 12.59 17.24 22.58
C PRO A 1000 13.02 18.71 22.63
N PHE A 1001 14.32 19.01 22.74
CA PHE A 1001 14.77 20.41 22.77
C PHE A 1001 14.61 21.12 21.42
N THR A 1002 14.81 20.43 20.30
CA THR A 1002 14.51 20.96 18.96
C THR A 1002 13.02 21.23 18.80
N TRP A 1003 12.14 20.32 19.23
CA TRP A 1003 10.69 20.53 19.23
C TRP A 1003 10.27 21.75 20.06
N ILE A 1004 10.84 21.94 21.26
CA ILE A 1004 10.59 23.12 22.10
C ILE A 1004 11.07 24.40 21.41
N ALA A 1005 12.25 24.39 20.77
CA ALA A 1005 12.76 25.54 20.02
C ALA A 1005 11.87 25.91 18.83
N VAL A 1006 11.42 24.92 18.05
CA VAL A 1006 10.48 25.13 16.92
C VAL A 1006 9.13 25.65 17.41
N ALA A 1007 8.58 25.11 18.50
CA ALA A 1007 7.33 25.58 19.08
C ALA A 1007 7.42 27.03 19.59
N LEU A 1008 8.57 27.44 20.15
CA LEU A 1008 8.83 28.82 20.58
C LEU A 1008 9.03 29.78 19.38
N LEU A 1009 9.70 29.36 18.31
CA LEU A 1009 9.82 30.16 17.10
C LEU A 1009 8.47 30.34 16.36
N GLY A 1010 7.63 29.30 16.38
CA GLY A 1010 6.26 29.32 15.86
C GLY A 1010 5.28 30.13 16.70
N ALA A 1011 5.61 30.39 17.97
CA ALA A 1011 4.91 31.21 18.97
C ALA A 1011 3.47 30.82 19.37
N ASN A 1012 2.67 30.18 18.51
CA ASN A 1012 1.24 29.88 18.74
C ASN A 1012 0.95 29.28 20.13
N PHE A 1013 1.76 28.30 20.56
CA PHE A 1013 1.62 27.64 21.86
C PHE A 1013 1.94 28.57 23.04
N TYR A 1014 2.96 29.41 22.90
CA TYR A 1014 3.34 30.40 23.91
C TYR A 1014 2.32 31.52 24.01
N GLU A 1015 1.79 32.01 22.87
CA GLU A 1015 0.71 33.00 22.83
C GLU A 1015 -0.51 32.51 23.60
N CYS A 1016 -0.94 31.25 23.40
CA CYS A 1016 -2.05 30.63 24.12
C CYS A 1016 -1.76 30.40 25.62
N ALA A 1017 -0.53 29.97 25.96
CA ALA A 1017 -0.14 29.76 27.36
C ALA A 1017 0.01 31.08 28.15
N ALA A 1018 0.48 32.13 27.48
CA ALA A 1018 0.62 33.48 28.03
C ALA A 1018 -0.74 34.17 28.18
N SER A 1019 -1.63 34.08 27.18
CA SER A 1019 -2.97 34.69 27.24
C SER A 1019 -3.85 34.07 28.33
N GLY A 1020 -3.71 32.77 28.60
CA GLY A 1020 -4.37 32.07 29.71
C GLY A 1020 -3.74 32.28 31.10
N SER A 1021 -2.57 32.91 31.22
CA SER A 1021 -1.85 33.04 32.49
C SER A 1021 -2.46 34.12 33.40
N SER A 1022 -3.11 33.69 34.49
CA SER A 1022 -3.79 34.59 35.43
C SER A 1022 -2.86 35.62 36.09
N LEU A 1023 -1.59 35.27 36.33
CA LEU A 1023 -0.55 36.21 36.79
C LEU A 1023 -0.27 37.29 35.75
N LEU A 1024 -0.13 36.91 34.47
CA LEU A 1024 0.23 37.80 33.39
C LEU A 1024 -0.93 38.74 33.02
N GLN A 1025 -2.16 38.19 32.93
CA GLN A 1025 -3.38 38.99 32.78
C GLN A 1025 -3.52 40.04 33.88
N ARG A 1026 -3.28 39.67 35.14
CA ARG A 1026 -3.42 40.57 36.30
C ARG A 1026 -2.40 41.71 36.31
N HIS A 1027 -1.23 41.50 35.70
CA HIS A 1027 -0.23 42.55 35.50
C HIS A 1027 -0.57 43.45 34.32
N LEU A 1028 -1.04 42.88 33.19
CA LEU A 1028 -1.41 43.63 31.98
C LEU A 1028 -2.71 44.44 32.12
N CYS A 1029 -3.67 43.95 32.92
CA CYS A 1029 -4.97 44.59 33.16
C CYS A 1029 -5.02 45.45 34.44
N GLN A 1030 -3.87 45.70 35.07
CA GLN A 1030 -3.78 46.45 36.32
C GLN A 1030 -4.33 47.87 36.13
N GLY A 1031 -5.47 48.16 36.78
CA GLY A 1031 -6.19 49.45 36.66
C GLY A 1031 -7.16 49.58 35.47
N ARG A 1032 -7.35 48.54 34.64
CA ARG A 1032 -8.20 48.58 33.41
C ARG A 1032 -9.52 47.79 33.51
N GLY A 1033 -9.94 47.43 34.72
CA GLY A 1033 -11.22 46.76 34.98
C GLY A 1033 -11.28 45.28 34.56
N THR A 1034 -12.38 44.60 34.93
CA THR A 1034 -12.57 43.16 34.69
C THR A 1034 -12.64 42.80 33.20
N GLN A 1035 -13.20 43.68 32.37
CA GLN A 1035 -13.39 43.46 30.93
C GLN A 1035 -12.07 43.25 30.17
N CYS A 1036 -10.96 43.81 30.67
CA CYS A 1036 -9.62 43.60 30.11
C CYS A 1036 -9.16 42.13 30.22
N HIS A 1037 -9.43 41.46 31.34
CA HIS A 1037 -9.04 40.05 31.53
C HIS A 1037 -9.67 39.14 30.47
N GLU A 1038 -10.96 39.36 30.21
CA GLU A 1038 -11.73 38.60 29.22
C GLU A 1038 -11.22 38.85 27.79
N GLN A 1039 -10.76 40.07 27.48
CA GLN A 1039 -10.19 40.41 26.18
C GLN A 1039 -8.77 39.83 25.98
N VAL A 1040 -7.93 39.79 27.02
CA VAL A 1040 -6.61 39.14 26.96
C VAL A 1040 -6.76 37.62 26.81
N ALA A 1041 -7.69 36.99 27.55
CA ALA A 1041 -8.01 35.57 27.42
C ALA A 1041 -8.55 35.17 26.03
N LYS A 1042 -9.02 36.15 25.23
CA LYS A 1042 -9.50 35.97 23.85
C LYS A 1042 -8.39 36.16 22.79
N MET A 1043 -7.12 36.29 23.16
CA MET A 1043 -5.99 36.13 22.24
C MET A 1043 -5.63 34.64 22.06
N PRO A 1044 -5.44 34.14 20.83
CA PRO A 1044 -5.27 34.89 19.57
C PRO A 1044 -6.57 35.15 18.77
N CYS A 1045 -7.73 34.73 19.26
CA CYS A 1045 -9.03 34.66 18.55
C CYS A 1045 -9.74 36.00 18.25
N GLY A 1046 -9.02 37.09 17.97
CA GLY A 1046 -9.60 38.30 17.35
C GLY A 1046 -10.16 39.37 18.30
N GLY A 1047 -9.58 39.55 19.49
CA GLY A 1047 -9.99 40.63 20.42
C GLY A 1047 -9.70 42.06 19.94
N ASN A 1048 -10.67 42.97 20.07
CA ASN A 1048 -10.55 44.41 19.81
C ASN A 1048 -9.80 45.17 20.92
N LEU A 1049 -8.53 44.80 21.15
CA LEU A 1049 -7.58 45.58 21.96
C LEU A 1049 -7.08 46.81 21.18
N SER A 1050 -6.83 47.92 21.88
CA SER A 1050 -6.25 49.13 21.27
C SER A 1050 -4.85 48.86 20.71
N GLN A 1051 -4.44 49.65 19.72
CA GLN A 1051 -3.20 49.41 18.97
C GLN A 1051 -1.95 49.54 19.85
N GLU A 1052 -1.96 50.45 20.82
CA GLU A 1052 -0.92 50.61 21.85
C GLU A 1052 -0.82 49.35 22.75
N ALA A 1053 -1.97 48.80 23.16
CA ALA A 1053 -2.01 47.58 23.98
C ALA A 1053 -1.57 46.34 23.19
N LYS A 1054 -1.81 46.29 21.86
CA LYS A 1054 -1.27 45.24 20.99
C LYS A 1054 0.25 45.30 20.89
N ILE A 1055 0.85 46.50 20.90
CA ILE A 1055 2.30 46.69 20.89
C ILE A 1055 2.93 46.24 22.22
N SER A 1056 2.33 46.57 23.37
CA SER A 1056 2.85 46.17 24.68
C SER A 1056 2.65 44.69 25.03
N VAL A 1057 1.86 43.94 24.24
CA VAL A 1057 1.48 42.53 24.50
C VAL A 1057 1.93 41.62 23.34
N SER A 1058 3.10 41.90 22.75
CA SER A 1058 3.71 41.04 21.71
C SER A 1058 4.33 39.77 22.32
N PHE A 1059 3.50 38.85 22.79
CA PHE A 1059 3.91 37.51 23.25
C PHE A 1059 4.70 36.75 22.17
N ARG A 1060 4.41 37.02 20.89
CA ARG A 1060 5.15 36.47 19.74
C ARG A 1060 6.64 36.80 19.79
N ALA A 1061 6.98 38.06 20.05
CA ALA A 1061 8.37 38.50 20.15
C ALA A 1061 9.07 37.86 21.36
N GLN A 1062 8.38 37.74 22.49
CA GLN A 1062 8.91 37.05 23.69
C GLN A 1062 9.20 35.57 23.39
N SER A 1063 8.27 34.87 22.75
CA SER A 1063 8.43 33.46 22.37
C SER A 1063 9.61 33.25 21.42
N GLN A 1064 9.72 34.08 20.38
CA GLN A 1064 10.80 33.98 19.40
C GLN A 1064 12.18 34.29 20.00
N VAL A 1065 12.28 35.28 20.91
CA VAL A 1065 13.52 35.56 21.66
C VAL A 1065 13.91 34.36 22.55
N LEU A 1066 12.95 33.73 23.23
CA LEU A 1066 13.21 32.53 24.02
C LEU A 1066 13.66 31.33 23.16
N GLY A 1067 13.07 31.16 21.97
CA GLY A 1067 13.48 30.14 21.00
C GLY A 1067 14.92 30.33 20.52
N TRP A 1068 15.30 31.56 20.16
CA TRP A 1068 16.68 31.88 19.75
C TRP A 1068 17.69 31.75 20.89
N ILE A 1069 17.34 32.12 22.13
CA ILE A 1069 18.20 31.90 23.31
C ILE A 1069 18.42 30.41 23.55
N LEU A 1070 17.37 29.58 23.42
CA LEU A 1070 17.49 28.13 23.55
C LEU A 1070 18.42 27.54 22.50
N ILE A 1071 18.24 27.89 21.22
CA ILE A 1071 19.11 27.45 20.11
C ILE A 1071 20.57 27.86 20.36
N ALA A 1072 20.82 29.12 20.70
CA ALA A 1072 22.17 29.61 20.99
C ALA A 1072 22.82 28.84 22.16
N SER A 1073 22.06 28.55 23.23
CA SER A 1073 22.55 27.78 24.37
C SER A 1073 22.94 26.34 24.01
N ILE A 1074 22.17 25.68 23.12
CA ILE A 1074 22.44 24.32 22.64
C ILE A 1074 23.71 24.32 21.76
N VAL A 1075 23.83 25.27 20.83
CA VAL A 1075 25.03 25.41 19.97
C VAL A 1075 26.28 25.66 20.82
N ILE A 1076 26.22 26.55 21.81
CA ILE A 1076 27.33 26.82 22.74
C ILE A 1076 27.67 25.57 23.55
N LEU A 1077 26.68 24.81 24.03
CA LEU A 1077 26.90 23.57 24.78
C LEU A 1077 27.57 22.49 23.91
N VAL A 1078 27.12 22.28 22.67
CA VAL A 1078 27.70 21.30 21.73
C VAL A 1078 29.14 21.68 21.37
N LEU A 1079 29.41 22.96 21.12
CA LEU A 1079 30.77 23.47 20.87
C LEU A 1079 31.66 23.28 22.11
N ALA A 1080 31.17 23.60 23.30
CA ALA A 1080 31.91 23.43 24.55
C ALA A 1080 32.25 21.95 24.81
N VAL A 1081 31.27 21.04 24.70
CA VAL A 1081 31.47 19.59 24.85
C VAL A 1081 32.45 19.04 23.81
N THR A 1082 32.35 19.47 22.55
CA THR A 1082 33.27 19.07 21.48
C THR A 1082 34.70 19.53 21.75
N CYS A 1083 34.89 20.80 22.13
CA CYS A 1083 36.18 21.36 22.50
C CYS A 1083 36.79 20.67 23.74
N ILE A 1084 35.99 20.40 24.78
CA ILE A 1084 36.41 19.67 25.98
C ILE A 1084 36.85 18.25 25.61
N ASN A 1085 36.06 17.51 24.83
CA ASN A 1085 36.39 16.16 24.39
C ASN A 1085 37.67 16.13 23.52
N HIS A 1086 37.87 17.13 22.65
CA HIS A 1086 39.08 17.23 21.83
C HIS A 1086 40.33 17.55 22.68
N CYS A 1087 40.23 18.50 23.62
CA CYS A 1087 41.33 18.89 24.52
C CYS A 1087 41.70 17.80 25.55
N HIS A 1088 40.77 16.89 25.88
CA HIS A 1088 41.00 15.76 26.78
C HIS A 1088 41.27 14.42 26.05
N SER A 1089 41.34 14.40 24.71
CA SER A 1089 41.66 13.18 23.97
C SER A 1089 43.07 12.66 24.30
N PRO A 1090 43.24 11.40 24.72
CA PRO A 1090 44.56 10.80 24.96
C PRO A 1090 45.26 10.34 23.66
N VAL A 1091 44.61 10.48 22.50
CA VAL A 1091 45.07 10.03 21.18
C VAL A 1091 45.01 11.16 20.16
N SER A 1092 45.90 11.14 19.15
CA SER A 1092 45.94 12.17 18.12
C SER A 1092 44.79 12.03 17.12
N PHE A 1093 44.45 13.13 16.43
CA PHE A 1093 43.42 13.13 15.40
C PHE A 1093 43.74 12.15 14.25
N LEU A 1094 45.00 12.07 13.81
CA LEU A 1094 45.43 11.07 12.81
C LEU A 1094 45.26 9.63 13.33
N GLN A 1095 45.55 9.37 14.60
CA GLN A 1095 45.40 8.05 15.21
C GLN A 1095 43.92 7.64 15.33
N LEU A 1096 43.02 8.57 15.63
CA LEU A 1096 41.57 8.38 15.58
C LEU A 1096 41.07 8.11 14.15
N LYS A 1097 41.54 8.88 13.16
CA LYS A 1097 41.16 8.68 11.74
C LYS A 1097 41.65 7.33 11.20
N PHE A 1098 42.89 6.93 11.51
CA PHE A 1098 43.40 5.59 11.18
C PHE A 1098 42.58 4.49 11.85
N TRP A 1099 42.18 4.67 13.12
CA TRP A 1099 41.39 3.68 13.86
C TRP A 1099 39.98 3.49 13.26
N LYS A 1100 39.30 4.57 12.82
CA LYS A 1100 38.05 4.45 12.03
C LYS A 1100 38.25 3.57 10.79
N ILE A 1101 39.24 3.93 9.95
CA ILE A 1101 39.54 3.22 8.70
C ILE A 1101 39.89 1.74 8.94
N TYR A 1102 40.61 1.45 10.03
CA TYR A 1102 40.92 0.07 10.42
C TYR A 1102 39.67 -0.74 10.74
N LEU A 1103 38.77 -0.22 11.57
CA LEU A 1103 37.53 -0.92 11.96
C LEU A 1103 36.62 -1.18 10.75
N GLU A 1104 36.52 -0.20 9.85
CA GLU A 1104 35.75 -0.34 8.61
C GLU A 1104 36.31 -1.42 7.69
N LYS A 1105 37.63 -1.44 7.47
CA LYS A 1105 38.26 -2.49 6.65
C LYS A 1105 38.34 -3.85 7.34
N GLU A 1106 38.38 -3.90 8.67
CA GLU A 1106 38.24 -5.16 9.40
C GLU A 1106 36.83 -5.75 9.22
N ARG A 1107 35.77 -4.92 9.27
CA ARG A 1107 34.38 -5.33 8.98
C ARG A 1107 34.24 -5.89 7.55
N GLU A 1108 34.68 -5.15 6.53
CA GLU A 1108 34.60 -5.60 5.12
C GLU A 1108 35.29 -6.97 4.91
N VAL A 1109 36.50 -7.13 5.46
CA VAL A 1109 37.27 -8.37 5.33
C VAL A 1109 36.65 -9.51 6.15
N PHE A 1110 36.12 -9.20 7.34
CA PHE A 1110 35.42 -10.17 8.18
C PHE A 1110 34.16 -10.71 7.50
N GLU A 1111 33.27 -9.86 6.99
CA GLU A 1111 32.04 -10.27 6.32
C GLU A 1111 32.33 -11.15 5.10
N LYS A 1112 33.31 -10.75 4.28
CA LYS A 1112 33.77 -11.55 3.13
C LYS A 1112 34.27 -12.92 3.58
N LYS A 1113 35.09 -13.00 4.63
CA LYS A 1113 35.64 -14.28 5.13
C LYS A 1113 34.61 -15.15 5.84
N ALA A 1114 33.65 -14.55 6.55
CA ALA A 1114 32.52 -15.26 7.12
C ALA A 1114 31.67 -15.91 6.01
N LYS A 1115 31.36 -15.17 4.94
CA LYS A 1115 30.62 -15.69 3.79
C LYS A 1115 31.38 -16.82 3.07
N GLU A 1116 32.66 -16.62 2.76
CA GLU A 1116 33.52 -17.67 2.17
C GLU A 1116 33.59 -18.96 3.02
N HIS A 1117 33.60 -18.84 4.36
CA HIS A 1117 33.67 -19.98 5.28
C HIS A 1117 32.30 -20.68 5.42
N ALA A 1118 31.21 -19.91 5.49
CA ALA A 1118 29.85 -20.43 5.54
C ALA A 1118 29.48 -21.20 4.26
N THR A 1119 29.81 -20.67 3.07
CA THR A 1119 29.61 -21.38 1.78
C THR A 1119 30.31 -22.74 1.79
N LYS A 1120 31.58 -22.82 2.19
CA LYS A 1120 32.34 -24.09 2.24
C LYS A 1120 31.77 -25.10 3.22
N LEU A 1121 31.23 -24.66 4.36
CA LEU A 1121 30.55 -25.53 5.31
C LEU A 1121 29.21 -26.04 4.75
N ALA A 1122 28.44 -25.17 4.08
CA ALA A 1122 27.20 -25.54 3.41
C ALA A 1122 27.45 -26.56 2.27
N GLU A 1123 28.43 -26.30 1.41
CA GLU A 1123 28.88 -27.21 0.34
C GLU A 1123 29.28 -28.58 0.90
N ARG A 1124 30.11 -28.63 1.95
CA ARG A 1124 30.50 -29.89 2.62
C ARG A 1124 29.27 -30.65 3.11
N ASN A 1125 28.36 -29.95 3.81
CA ASN A 1125 27.19 -30.57 4.44
C ASN A 1125 26.17 -31.06 3.41
N LEU A 1126 25.89 -30.28 2.37
CA LEU A 1126 25.00 -30.67 1.27
C LEU A 1126 25.59 -31.84 0.48
N LYS A 1127 26.89 -31.79 0.15
CA LYS A 1127 27.56 -32.90 -0.53
C LYS A 1127 27.46 -34.20 0.29
N CYS A 1128 27.82 -34.16 1.57
CA CYS A 1128 27.76 -35.35 2.43
C CYS A 1128 26.32 -35.84 2.67
N PHE A 1129 25.32 -34.95 2.66
CA PHE A 1129 23.91 -35.30 2.74
C PHE A 1129 23.44 -36.06 1.48
N PHE A 1130 23.70 -35.54 0.29
CA PHE A 1130 23.28 -36.18 -0.97
C PHE A 1130 24.11 -37.43 -1.30
N GLU A 1131 25.40 -37.47 -0.96
CA GLU A 1131 26.26 -38.66 -1.13
C GLU A 1131 26.10 -39.69 0.02
N SER A 1132 25.35 -39.38 1.07
CA SER A 1132 25.21 -40.19 2.30
C SER A 1132 26.55 -40.54 2.97
N THR A 1133 27.57 -39.69 2.84
CA THR A 1133 28.92 -39.90 3.39
C THR A 1133 29.06 -39.28 4.78
N LYS A 1134 29.91 -39.87 5.64
CA LYS A 1134 30.23 -39.27 6.94
C LYS A 1134 31.11 -38.02 6.72
N PRO A 1135 30.72 -36.84 7.22
CA PRO A 1135 31.37 -35.59 6.86
C PRO A 1135 32.70 -35.37 7.59
N GLU A 1136 33.77 -35.07 6.84
CA GLU A 1136 35.12 -34.87 7.39
C GLU A 1136 35.22 -33.65 8.33
N PRO A 1137 36.05 -33.68 9.39
CA PRO A 1137 36.14 -32.60 10.38
C PRO A 1137 36.42 -31.22 9.75
N PHE A 1138 35.54 -30.25 10.03
CA PHE A 1138 35.64 -28.87 9.55
C PHE A 1138 35.69 -27.93 10.77
N GLN A 1139 36.75 -27.12 10.90
CA GLN A 1139 36.97 -26.27 12.07
C GLN A 1139 36.25 -24.93 11.93
N THR A 1140 35.14 -24.77 12.66
CA THR A 1140 34.48 -23.47 12.92
C THR A 1140 34.94 -22.89 14.25
N PRO A 1141 35.01 -21.55 14.43
CA PRO A 1141 35.22 -20.94 15.75
C PRO A 1141 34.12 -21.33 16.74
N SER A 1142 34.46 -21.52 18.02
CA SER A 1142 33.49 -21.96 19.03
C SER A 1142 32.62 -20.81 19.54
N ASN A 1143 31.48 -21.12 20.16
CA ASN A 1143 30.61 -20.11 20.78
C ASN A 1143 31.37 -19.25 21.83
N LYS A 1144 32.34 -19.85 22.55
CA LYS A 1144 33.25 -19.16 23.49
C LYS A 1144 34.19 -18.16 22.81
N ASP A 1145 34.50 -18.34 21.53
CA ASP A 1145 35.34 -17.43 20.75
C ASP A 1145 34.50 -16.25 20.23
N TRP A 1146 33.30 -16.55 19.70
CA TRP A 1146 32.31 -15.54 19.30
C TRP A 1146 31.94 -14.59 20.46
N GLN A 1147 31.65 -15.13 21.65
CA GLN A 1147 31.35 -14.34 22.85
C GLN A 1147 32.52 -13.46 23.33
N GLN A 1148 33.77 -13.81 23.01
CA GLN A 1148 34.91 -12.99 23.40
C GLN A 1148 35.08 -11.79 22.47
N ILE A 1149 34.86 -11.95 21.15
CA ILE A 1149 34.95 -10.83 20.21
C ILE A 1149 33.74 -9.89 20.28
N SER A 1150 32.58 -10.36 20.73
CA SER A 1150 31.34 -9.57 20.83
C SER A 1150 31.24 -8.63 22.04
N SER A 1151 32.35 -8.33 22.72
CA SER A 1151 32.35 -7.51 23.94
C SER A 1151 32.64 -6.02 23.66
N LEU A 1152 31.99 -5.12 24.40
CA LEU A 1152 32.11 -3.65 24.22
C LEU A 1152 33.55 -3.17 24.41
N TYR A 1153 34.24 -2.88 23.30
CA TYR A 1153 35.64 -2.51 23.30
C TYR A 1153 35.89 -1.08 23.80
N ALA A 1154 37.13 -0.86 24.25
CA ALA A 1154 37.69 0.44 24.50
C ALA A 1154 39.20 0.43 24.25
N PHE A 1155 39.69 1.49 23.60
CA PHE A 1155 41.01 1.57 22.99
C PHE A 1155 42.13 1.50 24.03
N ASN A 1156 43.08 0.59 23.85
CA ASN A 1156 44.20 0.45 24.77
C ASN A 1156 45.48 1.06 24.17
N THR A 1157 45.86 2.25 24.67
CA THR A 1157 47.03 3.01 24.21
C THR A 1157 48.37 2.28 24.33
N LYS A 1158 48.47 1.25 25.20
CA LYS A 1158 49.70 0.46 25.35
C LYS A 1158 49.71 -0.82 24.51
N GLY A 1159 48.54 -1.38 24.21
CA GLY A 1159 48.43 -2.64 23.44
C GLY A 1159 48.45 -2.46 21.92
N GLN A 1160 48.17 -1.27 21.40
CA GLN A 1160 47.98 -0.99 19.97
C GLN A 1160 46.93 -1.87 19.25
N TYR A 1161 46.04 -2.50 20.00
CA TYR A 1161 44.90 -3.22 19.43
C TYR A 1161 43.82 -2.23 18.99
N TYR A 1162 43.36 -2.37 17.76
CA TYR A 1162 42.34 -1.49 17.18
C TYR A 1162 40.91 -2.07 17.29
N SER A 1163 40.77 -3.35 17.63
CA SER A 1163 39.47 -4.03 17.73
C SER A 1163 39.49 -5.18 18.74
N MET A 1164 38.34 -5.80 18.99
CA MET A 1164 38.27 -7.06 19.74
C MET A 1164 38.82 -8.26 18.97
N ILE A 1165 38.65 -8.32 17.64
CA ILE A 1165 39.14 -9.43 16.81
C ILE A 1165 40.67 -9.43 16.84
N HIS A 1166 41.29 -8.28 16.60
CA HIS A 1166 42.73 -8.05 16.77
C HIS A 1166 43.19 -8.41 18.19
N LYS A 1167 42.51 -7.91 19.24
CA LYS A 1167 42.86 -8.21 20.65
C LYS A 1167 42.70 -9.70 21.02
N TYR A 1168 41.77 -10.42 20.39
CA TYR A 1168 41.57 -11.87 20.57
C TYR A 1168 42.66 -12.68 19.84
N ILE A 1169 42.95 -12.35 18.57
CA ILE A 1169 43.95 -13.06 17.76
C ILE A 1169 45.38 -12.85 18.28
N SER A 1170 45.70 -11.66 18.80
CA SER A 1170 46.98 -11.35 19.46
C SER A 1170 47.04 -11.77 20.94
N GLY A 1171 45.92 -12.25 21.51
CA GLY A 1171 45.84 -12.72 22.89
C GLY A 1171 46.21 -14.20 23.05
N ASN A 1172 46.54 -14.62 24.27
CA ASN A 1172 46.75 -16.03 24.57
C ASN A 1172 45.39 -16.73 24.78
N ARG A 1173 45.00 -17.61 23.85
CA ARG A 1173 43.61 -18.08 23.65
C ARG A 1173 42.99 -18.80 24.86
N ASP A 1174 43.79 -19.34 25.76
CA ASP A 1174 43.32 -20.04 26.95
C ASP A 1174 42.80 -19.11 28.07
N THR A 1175 43.00 -17.79 27.95
CA THR A 1175 42.59 -16.82 28.97
C THR A 1175 41.48 -15.88 28.50
N SER A 1176 40.40 -15.77 29.27
CA SER A 1176 39.28 -14.86 29.00
C SER A 1176 39.75 -13.40 28.87
N ILE A 1177 39.39 -12.71 27.78
CA ILE A 1177 39.74 -11.30 27.59
C ILE A 1177 39.05 -10.41 28.64
N LYS A 1178 39.76 -10.07 29.71
CA LYS A 1178 39.29 -9.10 30.72
C LYS A 1178 39.60 -7.68 30.26
N SER A 1179 38.62 -6.78 30.36
CA SER A 1179 38.85 -5.34 30.15
C SER A 1179 39.83 -4.82 31.20
N THR A 1180 40.85 -4.10 30.75
CA THR A 1180 41.94 -3.60 31.61
C THR A 1180 41.65 -2.16 32.07
N LYS A 1181 42.37 -1.71 33.09
CA LYS A 1181 42.21 -0.36 33.69
C LYS A 1181 42.45 0.81 32.72
N GLU A 1182 42.97 0.53 31.53
CA GLU A 1182 43.60 1.46 30.59
C GLU A 1182 42.88 1.48 29.23
N ASP A 1183 41.76 0.75 29.11
CA ASP A 1183 40.88 0.76 27.95
C ASP A 1183 40.05 2.07 27.93
N VAL A 1184 40.22 2.91 26.89
CA VAL A 1184 39.57 4.23 26.71
C VAL A 1184 38.33 4.15 25.82
N PHE A 1185 37.16 4.56 26.34
CA PHE A 1185 35.97 4.81 25.53
C PHE A 1185 36.00 6.25 25.02
N SER A 1186 35.93 6.45 23.70
CA SER A 1186 35.81 7.80 23.12
C SER A 1186 34.33 8.15 22.91
N PRO A 1187 33.79 9.20 23.55
CA PRO A 1187 32.39 9.61 23.34
C PRO A 1187 32.09 10.08 21.91
N ALA A 1188 33.12 10.51 21.18
CA ALA A 1188 32.98 11.18 19.88
C ALA A 1188 32.79 10.24 18.68
N LEU A 1189 32.85 8.91 18.86
CA LEU A 1189 32.69 7.96 17.75
C LEU A 1189 31.23 7.62 17.46
N GLY A 1190 30.35 7.54 18.48
CA GLY A 1190 28.94 7.18 18.30
C GLY A 1190 28.02 8.27 17.74
N PHE A 1191 28.56 9.38 17.22
CA PHE A 1191 27.78 10.54 16.75
C PHE A 1191 28.33 11.18 15.47
N VAL A 1192 29.27 10.51 14.78
CA VAL A 1192 29.88 10.98 13.51
C VAL A 1192 30.09 9.81 12.53
N ASP A 1193 29.22 8.80 12.62
CA ASP A 1193 29.15 7.60 11.75
C ASP A 1193 27.72 7.44 11.20
N GLY A 1194 27.10 8.57 10.79
CA GLY A 1194 25.72 8.62 10.27
C GLY A 1194 25.37 9.90 9.51
N THR A 1195 26.38 10.67 9.10
CA THR A 1195 26.23 11.93 8.36
C THR A 1195 27.39 12.11 7.39
N ASP A 1196 27.19 11.78 6.12
CA ASP A 1196 28.09 12.18 5.04
C ASP A 1196 27.95 13.68 4.79
N PHE A 1197 28.80 14.46 5.47
CA PHE A 1197 28.85 15.93 5.43
C PHE A 1197 29.35 16.51 4.08
N ASN A 1198 29.12 15.79 2.97
CA ASN A 1198 29.38 16.23 1.60
C ASN A 1198 28.11 16.65 0.83
N GLU A 1199 26.91 16.27 1.28
CA GLU A 1199 25.65 16.62 0.59
C GLU A 1199 24.93 17.85 1.17
N MET A 1200 25.36 18.37 2.32
CA MET A 1200 24.76 19.57 2.94
C MET A 1200 25.34 20.88 2.35
N GLY A 1201 25.42 20.92 1.02
CA GLY A 1201 26.07 21.97 0.22
C GLY A 1201 25.11 22.89 -0.54
N THR A 1202 23.81 22.86 -0.22
CA THR A 1202 22.79 23.77 -0.79
C THR A 1202 21.70 24.07 0.25
N MET A 1203 21.67 25.33 0.70
CA MET A 1203 20.61 25.95 1.50
C MET A 1203 20.57 27.45 1.18
#